data_AF-A0A3Q3BA83-F1
#
_entry.id   AF-A0A3Q3BA83-F1
#
_cell.length_a   1.000
_cell.length_b   1.000
_cell.length_c   1.000
_cell.angle_alpha   90.00
_cell.angle_beta   90.00
_cell.angle_gamma   90.00
#
_symmetry.space_group_name_H-M   'P 1'
#
loop_
_entity.id
_entity.type
_entity.pdbx_description
1 polymer ?
#
loop_
_entity_poly.entity_id
_entity_poly.type
_entity_poly.pdbx_seq_one_letter_code
_entity_poly.pdbx_strand_id
1 'polypeptide(L)'
;QLKCSIEKVSANVSDRATTLDVQALDNAICRAHSSIRVRNLHADYKHLYLSNRQTCCEQTLSPFNLFSFFSLQNLIIEVPENITKYPFTITKGQIDPTAADFCHFKQSFTLCWGSVLDALQALTKVLRDFAVPLAKVSGERLVDFCHSWGAGWRKAPSAITLLSVLENREEVSDLVSRPGQRYKGEGGVEAAAILIQSCWRRYSAKTAYRRLCRCNRAARTIAASWWRHAQRCRVKKALQARRFRQLENHRRRAQHLAANWKHIQSSKRTIIHIPSLGFSQSQRLKLRSYDILQNTQISRLCDVRDENVEVIYVCSLHLGEDILQYYSSLLSCDGATDGADTRNTQASLCKRRFIILTPEAVDYFPTHNMCLSTLLKYSPRTLKRIKHLIQGKQAYMVGGVSHMDDLAVADELDVPILGPEPAVSQLYNTKSGGRRIFAVAEVDVPPGQADIYSLNQLHETLAELMTQNINMQRWLFKMNLQHGGRVTAYCDVCHLGCYKWALQRYHRYGPDLWGSEWIQETVLLRYLDEIPEWLAHYAQPAKTSSYPSWSCFLKTFLRQGGVVEAYPPSESVTYLTVDMLLEPGGEVTMLSCGDQLHGSCQLEVIGSTVPQTSVHPDALHSICVRVGRACLQHLIVGYVSVGLATYMDNHTKEQKVWVIDLAVGYSDQLAMTQMLLMVTGGSLNCLRPAPFSSHRSEKRQHFYPLNCFAVIGSHLFHSNLSMLYHNTFLKTCKLHGIGFNKKQKQGTVFAFYDRSERRSIGMITVSEDLQGALVTFAQNLSVIHQQISSSKMQGETNFKVTDDLRTLFAFLEGKKKIMH
;
A
#
# COMPACT_ATOMS: atom_id res chain seq x y z
N GLN A 1 32.98 -19.48 24.86
CA GLN A 1 33.67 -18.59 23.89
C GLN A 1 32.79 -17.43 23.45
N LEU A 2 31.64 -17.62 22.78
CA LEU A 2 30.78 -16.51 22.37
C LEU A 2 30.33 -15.63 23.56
N LYS A 3 29.92 -16.23 24.68
CA LYS A 3 29.55 -15.50 25.92
C LYS A 3 30.72 -14.65 26.47
N CYS A 4 31.92 -15.22 26.53
CA CYS A 4 33.14 -14.53 26.99
C CYS A 4 33.60 -13.45 26.00
N SER A 5 33.28 -13.60 24.71
CA SER A 5 33.57 -12.59 23.67
C SER A 5 32.56 -11.43 23.73
N ILE A 6 31.29 -11.72 24.02
CA ILE A 6 30.24 -10.72 24.25
C ILE A 6 30.50 -9.95 25.55
N GLU A 7 30.95 -10.63 26.62
CA GLU A 7 31.32 -9.98 27.88
C GLU A 7 32.51 -9.01 27.72
N LYS A 8 33.48 -9.33 26.85
CA LYS A 8 34.56 -8.40 26.47
C LYS A 8 34.08 -7.20 25.65
N VAL A 9 33.07 -7.39 24.79
CA VAL A 9 32.45 -6.27 24.04
C VAL A 9 31.66 -5.38 24.99
N SER A 10 30.93 -5.94 25.97
CA SER A 10 30.19 -5.14 26.96
C SER A 10 31.09 -4.38 27.95
N ALA A 11 32.27 -4.92 28.28
CA ALA A 11 33.23 -4.25 29.17
C ALA A 11 33.81 -2.96 28.56
N ASN A 12 33.83 -2.84 27.23
CA ASN A 12 34.30 -1.64 26.53
C ASN A 12 33.20 -0.56 26.33
N VAL A 13 31.95 -0.84 26.75
CA VAL A 13 30.77 0.00 26.47
C VAL A 13 30.33 0.84 27.68
N SER A 14 30.98 0.70 28.84
CA SER A 14 30.50 1.30 30.10
C SER A 14 30.95 2.72 30.40
N ASP A 15 31.44 3.51 29.43
CA ASP A 15 31.57 4.95 29.61
C ASP A 15 31.35 5.73 28.31
N ARG A 16 30.29 6.55 28.31
CA ARG A 16 29.80 7.50 27.29
C ARG A 16 29.16 6.94 26.02
N ALA A 17 27.99 7.53 25.70
CA ALA A 17 27.07 7.18 24.63
C ALA A 17 27.74 7.14 23.25
N THR A 18 28.00 5.93 22.74
CA THR A 18 28.30 5.69 21.32
C THR A 18 27.77 4.33 20.86
N THR A 19 27.37 4.31 19.59
CA THR A 19 26.77 3.19 18.85
C THR A 19 27.57 1.89 18.91
N LEU A 20 26.86 0.78 19.11
CA LEU A 20 27.38 -0.60 19.08
C LEU A 20 28.23 -0.85 17.81
N ASP A 21 29.51 -1.17 17.97
CA ASP A 21 30.42 -1.48 16.86
C ASP A 21 30.01 -2.82 16.21
N VAL A 22 29.27 -2.71 15.10
CA VAL A 22 28.75 -3.83 14.31
C VAL A 22 29.89 -4.70 13.77
N GLN A 23 31.07 -4.13 13.54
CA GLN A 23 32.22 -4.84 12.98
C GLN A 23 32.91 -5.72 14.02
N ALA A 24 32.96 -5.27 15.28
CA ALA A 24 33.40 -6.10 16.40
C ALA A 24 32.47 -7.31 16.64
N LEU A 25 31.15 -7.10 16.49
CA LEU A 25 30.14 -8.16 16.60
C LEU A 25 30.23 -9.16 15.44
N ASP A 26 30.39 -8.70 14.20
CA ASP A 26 30.55 -9.56 13.02
C ASP A 26 31.82 -10.41 13.13
N ASN A 27 32.93 -9.82 13.59
CA ASN A 27 34.18 -10.54 13.85
C ASN A 27 34.06 -11.61 14.95
N ALA A 28 33.21 -11.39 15.97
CA ALA A 28 32.94 -12.38 16.99
C ALA A 28 32.08 -13.55 16.46
N ILE A 29 31.12 -13.24 15.58
CA ILE A 29 30.26 -14.23 14.91
C ILE A 29 31.08 -15.07 13.93
N CYS A 30 31.94 -14.46 13.11
CA CYS A 30 32.83 -15.17 12.20
C CYS A 30 33.77 -16.13 12.93
N ARG A 31 34.34 -15.72 14.08
CA ARG A 31 35.18 -16.59 14.93
C ARG A 31 34.42 -17.76 15.55
N ALA A 32 33.15 -17.56 15.90
CA ALA A 32 32.29 -18.65 16.37
C ALA A 32 31.91 -19.60 15.22
N HIS A 33 31.66 -19.06 14.03
CA HIS A 33 31.35 -19.85 12.84
C HIS A 33 32.53 -20.72 12.40
N SER A 34 33.77 -20.18 12.41
CA SER A 34 34.98 -20.98 12.13
C SER A 34 35.21 -22.07 13.18
N SER A 35 34.97 -21.78 14.46
CA SER A 35 35.08 -22.78 15.55
C SER A 35 34.03 -23.90 15.45
N ILE A 36 32.83 -23.61 14.93
CA ILE A 36 31.78 -24.61 14.67
C ILE A 36 32.14 -25.44 13.42
N ARG A 37 32.69 -24.82 12.38
CA ARG A 37 33.10 -25.49 11.14
C ARG A 37 34.24 -26.50 11.39
N VAL A 38 35.22 -26.15 12.24
CA VAL A 38 36.31 -27.06 12.65
C VAL A 38 35.77 -28.26 13.47
N ARG A 39 34.70 -28.07 14.25
CA ARG A 39 34.06 -29.18 14.99
C ARG A 39 33.19 -30.09 14.13
N ASN A 40 32.55 -29.55 13.09
CA ASN A 40 31.72 -30.35 12.17
C ASN A 40 32.57 -31.14 11.16
N LEU A 41 33.74 -30.63 10.76
CA LEU A 41 34.70 -31.39 9.94
C LEU A 41 35.23 -32.67 10.63
N HIS A 42 35.18 -32.74 11.97
CA HIS A 42 35.50 -33.95 12.73
C HIS A 42 34.33 -34.92 12.89
N ALA A 43 33.09 -34.50 12.59
CA ALA A 43 31.88 -35.32 12.74
C ALA A 43 31.33 -35.86 11.40
N ASP A 44 31.67 -35.25 10.27
CA ASP A 44 31.10 -35.58 8.96
C ASP A 44 31.73 -36.78 8.24
N TYR A 45 32.63 -37.54 8.89
CA TYR A 45 33.22 -38.76 8.30
C TYR A 45 32.50 -40.07 8.63
N LYS A 46 31.30 -40.06 9.26
CA LYS A 46 30.69 -41.32 9.73
C LYS A 46 29.24 -41.64 9.40
N HIS A 47 28.47 -40.84 8.68
CA HIS A 47 27.11 -41.28 8.29
C HIS A 47 26.65 -40.75 6.94
N LEU A 48 26.85 -41.58 5.92
CA LEU A 48 26.11 -41.60 4.65
C LEU A 48 25.55 -43.02 4.48
N TYR A 49 24.41 -43.12 3.76
CA TYR A 49 23.51 -44.28 3.57
C TYR A 49 22.46 -44.46 4.69
N LEU A 50 21.13 -44.42 4.51
CA LEU A 50 20.25 -44.55 3.34
C LEU A 50 18.89 -43.88 3.61
N SER A 51 18.25 -43.42 2.52
CA SER A 51 16.82 -43.09 2.35
C SER A 51 15.89 -44.24 2.82
N ASN A 52 14.62 -44.05 3.21
CA ASN A 52 13.53 -43.49 2.40
C ASN A 52 12.22 -43.40 3.22
N ARG A 53 11.37 -42.44 2.82
CA ARG A 53 9.89 -42.34 2.86
C ARG A 53 9.08 -43.30 3.76
N GLN A 54 8.16 -42.77 4.58
CA GLN A 54 6.70 -42.75 4.34
C GLN A 54 5.88 -42.17 5.53
N THR A 55 5.03 -41.19 5.19
CA THR A 55 3.66 -40.92 5.66
C THR A 55 3.15 -41.37 7.04
N CYS A 56 2.68 -40.34 7.77
CA CYS A 56 1.38 -40.20 8.45
C CYS A 56 1.09 -40.75 9.85
N CYS A 57 0.32 -39.90 10.55
CA CYS A 57 -0.61 -40.12 11.65
C CYS A 57 -0.09 -40.18 13.09
N GLU A 58 -0.35 -39.06 13.77
CA GLU A 58 -0.75 -38.99 15.17
C GLU A 58 -1.82 -40.05 15.47
N GLN A 59 -1.64 -40.78 16.58
CA GLN A 59 -2.70 -41.07 17.54
C GLN A 59 -2.09 -41.61 18.83
N THR A 60 -2.41 -40.91 19.92
CA THR A 60 -2.22 -41.31 21.31
C THR A 60 -3.06 -42.54 21.64
N LEU A 61 -2.51 -43.50 22.39
CA LEU A 61 -3.13 -44.15 23.58
C LEU A 61 -2.22 -45.25 24.15
N SER A 62 -2.16 -45.29 25.47
CA SER A 62 -1.52 -46.30 26.34
C SER A 62 -2.47 -47.48 26.63
N PRO A 63 -2.18 -48.39 27.58
CA PRO A 63 -1.43 -49.63 27.45
C PRO A 63 -2.29 -50.88 27.80
N PHE A 64 -1.64 -52.05 27.86
CA PHE A 64 -2.03 -53.33 28.47
C PHE A 64 -2.35 -54.52 27.54
N ASN A 65 -1.48 -55.52 27.73
CA ASN A 65 -1.60 -56.92 27.38
C ASN A 65 -2.89 -57.55 27.90
N LEU A 66 -3.42 -58.52 27.15
CA LEU A 66 -3.82 -59.82 27.72
C LEU A 66 -3.89 -60.89 26.62
N PHE A 67 -3.11 -61.94 26.83
CA PHE A 67 -3.34 -63.36 26.50
C PHE A 67 -4.16 -63.74 25.25
N SER A 68 -3.56 -64.58 24.40
CA SER A 68 -4.18 -65.85 24.02
C SER A 68 -3.14 -66.89 23.60
N PHE A 69 -3.34 -68.09 24.14
CA PHE A 69 -2.68 -69.36 23.85
C PHE A 69 -3.42 -70.11 22.73
N PHE A 70 -2.84 -71.25 22.33
CA PHE A 70 -3.27 -72.29 21.37
C PHE A 70 -2.78 -72.06 19.94
N SER A 71 -2.29 -73.07 19.22
CA SER A 71 -2.10 -74.51 19.44
C SER A 71 -1.26 -74.96 18.24
N LEU A 72 -0.36 -75.92 18.40
CA LEU A 72 -0.14 -76.93 17.37
C LEU A 72 0.32 -78.22 18.06
N GLN A 73 -0.48 -79.26 17.86
CA GLN A 73 -0.35 -80.60 18.39
C GLN A 73 1.04 -81.19 18.14
N ASN A 74 1.51 -82.04 19.06
CA ASN A 74 2.00 -83.36 18.69
C ASN A 74 2.01 -84.32 19.90
N LEU A 75 1.24 -85.39 19.72
CA LEU A 75 1.29 -86.77 20.24
C LEU A 75 1.84 -87.09 21.64
N ILE A 76 0.96 -87.77 22.38
CA ILE A 76 1.11 -88.43 23.67
C ILE A 76 2.08 -89.63 23.57
N ILE A 77 2.96 -89.79 24.56
CA ILE A 77 3.52 -91.09 24.96
C ILE A 77 3.38 -91.18 26.50
N GLU A 78 2.57 -92.11 26.99
CA GLU A 78 2.41 -92.42 28.42
C GLU A 78 3.51 -93.34 28.93
N VAL A 79 4.01 -93.13 30.15
CA VAL A 79 4.69 -94.14 30.99
C VAL A 79 4.37 -93.86 32.48
N PRO A 80 4.10 -94.86 33.37
CA PRO A 80 3.39 -94.68 34.64
C PRO A 80 4.24 -94.51 35.92
N GLU A 81 3.53 -94.19 37.02
CA GLU A 81 3.94 -93.71 38.36
C GLU A 81 4.68 -94.70 39.31
N ASN A 82 5.70 -94.21 40.05
CA ASN A 82 5.99 -94.43 41.50
C ASN A 82 7.33 -93.77 41.92
N ILE A 83 7.38 -92.71 42.76
CA ILE A 83 8.66 -92.14 43.28
C ILE A 83 8.57 -91.60 44.75
N THR A 84 9.59 -91.94 45.55
CA THR A 84 9.93 -91.53 46.94
C THR A 84 10.69 -90.19 47.06
N LYS A 85 10.43 -89.35 48.10
CA LYS A 85 10.99 -87.98 48.29
C LYS A 85 12.34 -87.90 49.05
N TYR A 86 13.22 -86.96 48.64
CA TYR A 86 14.57 -86.72 49.23
C TYR A 86 14.87 -85.25 49.63
N PRO A 87 14.52 -84.77 50.83
CA PRO A 87 14.81 -83.40 51.30
C PRO A 87 16.15 -83.25 52.05
N PHE A 88 16.79 -82.06 52.01
CA PHE A 88 17.96 -81.71 52.85
C PHE A 88 18.03 -80.19 53.16
N THR A 89 18.91 -79.76 54.06
CA THR A 89 18.96 -78.35 54.52
C THR A 89 20.30 -77.64 54.23
N ILE A 90 20.23 -76.33 54.01
CA ILE A 90 21.35 -75.40 53.81
C ILE A 90 21.31 -74.36 54.93
N THR A 91 22.38 -74.23 55.72
CA THR A 91 22.48 -73.25 56.81
C THR A 91 23.49 -72.17 56.46
N LYS A 92 23.11 -70.89 56.60
CA LYS A 92 23.93 -69.71 56.23
C LYS A 92 24.55 -69.82 54.81
N GLY A 93 23.84 -70.44 53.87
CA GLY A 93 24.32 -70.67 52.51
C GLY A 93 25.42 -71.75 52.36
N GLN A 94 25.63 -72.61 53.36
CA GLN A 94 26.56 -73.75 53.34
C GLN A 94 25.84 -75.08 53.55
N ILE A 95 26.35 -76.15 52.92
CA ILE A 95 25.82 -77.52 52.97
C ILE A 95 26.80 -78.41 53.73
N ASP A 96 26.32 -79.22 54.68
CA ASP A 96 27.14 -80.22 55.37
C ASP A 96 27.24 -81.51 54.53
N PRO A 97 28.44 -81.87 54.02
CA PRO A 97 28.59 -83.03 53.15
C PRO A 97 28.50 -84.37 53.89
N THR A 98 28.51 -84.39 55.23
CA THR A 98 28.45 -85.61 56.04
C THR A 98 27.04 -85.96 56.53
N ALA A 99 26.09 -85.04 56.37
CA ALA A 99 24.71 -85.23 56.80
C ALA A 99 24.05 -86.42 56.09
N ALA A 100 23.37 -87.29 56.85
CA ALA A 100 22.75 -88.51 56.34
C ALA A 100 21.77 -88.23 55.20
N ASP A 101 20.94 -87.19 55.34
CA ASP A 101 19.93 -86.80 54.35
C ASP A 101 20.54 -86.34 53.02
N PHE A 102 21.64 -85.57 53.09
CA PHE A 102 22.36 -85.11 51.90
C PHE A 102 23.17 -86.23 51.25
N CYS A 103 23.77 -87.12 52.04
CA CYS A 103 24.43 -88.32 51.55
C CYS A 103 23.45 -89.24 50.81
N HIS A 104 22.24 -89.43 51.37
CA HIS A 104 21.19 -90.25 50.75
C HIS A 104 20.71 -89.62 49.44
N PHE A 105 20.45 -88.31 49.42
CA PHE A 105 20.15 -87.57 48.18
C PHE A 105 21.26 -87.70 47.13
N LYS A 106 22.53 -87.55 47.53
CA LYS A 106 23.68 -87.65 46.64
C LYS A 106 23.85 -89.06 46.05
N GLN A 107 23.59 -90.10 46.83
CA GLN A 107 23.65 -91.48 46.37
C GLN A 107 22.54 -91.78 45.36
N SER A 108 21.30 -91.35 45.62
CA SER A 108 20.15 -91.59 44.74
C SER A 108 20.21 -90.88 43.39
N PHE A 109 20.93 -89.76 43.30
CA PHE A 109 21.05 -88.96 42.07
C PHE A 109 22.49 -88.91 41.51
N THR A 110 23.26 -90.00 41.64
CA THR A 110 24.66 -90.07 41.21
C THR A 110 24.84 -89.84 39.71
N LEU A 111 23.92 -90.32 38.88
CA LEU A 111 23.98 -90.23 37.42
C LEU A 111 23.84 -88.78 36.89
N CYS A 112 23.21 -87.87 37.65
CA CYS A 112 23.00 -86.46 37.27
C CYS A 112 23.69 -85.46 38.23
N TRP A 113 24.65 -85.91 39.03
CA TRP A 113 25.25 -85.09 40.10
C TRP A 113 25.95 -83.82 39.62
N GLY A 114 26.51 -83.81 38.41
CA GLY A 114 27.22 -82.66 37.84
C GLY A 114 26.32 -81.43 37.65
N SER A 115 25.12 -81.59 37.07
CA SER A 115 24.17 -80.49 36.87
C SER A 115 23.56 -80.01 38.19
N VAL A 116 23.36 -80.93 39.13
CA VAL A 116 22.88 -80.64 40.48
C VAL A 116 23.90 -79.80 41.26
N LEU A 117 25.20 -80.03 41.07
CA LEU A 117 26.25 -79.26 41.73
C LEU A 117 26.26 -77.79 41.30
N ASP A 118 26.13 -77.49 40.00
CA ASP A 118 26.11 -76.12 39.49
C ASP A 118 24.90 -75.32 39.99
N ALA A 119 23.71 -75.95 40.00
CA ALA A 119 22.50 -75.36 40.54
C ALA A 119 22.63 -75.11 42.05
N LEU A 120 23.25 -76.02 42.79
CA LEU A 120 23.52 -75.83 44.22
C LEU A 120 24.51 -74.71 44.49
N GLN A 121 25.54 -74.56 43.68
CA GLN A 121 26.47 -73.43 43.78
C GLN A 121 25.78 -72.09 43.50
N ALA A 122 24.91 -72.04 42.49
CA ALA A 122 24.14 -70.83 42.19
C ALA A 122 23.14 -70.49 43.31
N LEU A 123 22.45 -71.50 43.85
CA LEU A 123 21.52 -71.34 44.97
C LEU A 123 22.24 -70.87 46.23
N THR A 124 23.32 -71.53 46.63
CA THR A 124 24.13 -71.13 47.81
C THR A 124 24.72 -69.73 47.64
N LYS A 125 25.11 -69.33 46.44
CA LYS A 125 25.58 -67.96 46.16
C LYS A 125 24.47 -66.93 46.36
N VAL A 126 23.27 -67.16 45.84
CA VAL A 126 22.13 -66.24 46.07
C VAL A 126 21.79 -66.17 47.55
N LEU A 127 21.79 -67.29 48.26
CA LEU A 127 21.53 -67.30 49.71
C LEU A 127 22.61 -66.52 50.50
N ARG A 128 23.87 -66.50 50.05
CA ARG A 128 24.96 -65.69 50.63
C ARG A 128 24.87 -64.20 50.29
N ASP A 129 24.62 -63.87 49.02
CA ASP A 129 24.45 -62.48 48.53
C ASP A 129 23.33 -61.72 49.26
N PHE A 130 22.32 -62.44 49.76
CA PHE A 130 21.18 -61.89 50.50
C PHE A 130 21.20 -62.23 52.00
N ALA A 131 22.27 -62.83 52.51
CA ALA A 131 22.46 -63.23 53.92
C ALA A 131 21.28 -64.05 54.49
N VAL A 132 20.88 -65.12 53.81
CA VAL A 132 19.78 -66.00 54.25
C VAL A 132 20.28 -66.99 55.31
N PRO A 133 19.65 -67.05 56.50
CA PRO A 133 20.14 -67.86 57.61
C PRO A 133 19.87 -69.36 57.49
N LEU A 134 18.72 -69.77 56.94
CA LEU A 134 18.32 -71.18 56.80
C LEU A 134 17.46 -71.38 55.53
N ALA A 135 17.76 -72.42 54.75
CA ALA A 135 16.99 -72.81 53.58
C ALA A 135 16.82 -74.34 53.54
N LYS A 136 15.58 -74.82 53.39
CA LYS A 136 15.25 -76.24 53.23
C LYS A 136 15.05 -76.53 51.75
N VAL A 137 15.75 -77.52 51.20
CA VAL A 137 15.81 -77.81 49.76
C VAL A 137 15.09 -79.13 49.48
N SER A 138 14.17 -79.11 48.52
CA SER A 138 13.55 -80.33 47.99
C SER A 138 14.43 -80.90 46.88
N GLY A 139 14.98 -82.11 47.09
CA GLY A 139 15.88 -82.75 46.14
C GLY A 139 15.24 -83.03 44.77
N GLU A 140 13.98 -83.42 44.74
CA GLU A 140 13.22 -83.65 43.49
C GLU A 140 13.08 -82.36 42.69
N ARG A 141 12.62 -81.27 43.33
CA ARG A 141 12.47 -79.96 42.68
C ARG A 141 13.81 -79.40 42.22
N LEU A 142 14.89 -79.71 42.93
CA LEU A 142 16.24 -79.31 42.54
C LEU A 142 16.66 -80.05 41.28
N VAL A 143 16.41 -81.37 41.21
CA VAL A 143 16.74 -82.20 40.06
C VAL A 143 15.87 -81.82 38.86
N ASP A 144 14.57 -81.57 39.03
CA ASP A 144 13.68 -81.06 37.98
C ASP A 144 14.11 -79.68 37.47
N PHE A 145 14.52 -78.80 38.39
CA PHE A 145 15.15 -77.53 38.04
C PHE A 145 16.44 -77.76 37.25
N CYS A 146 17.26 -78.75 37.62
CA CYS A 146 18.48 -79.07 36.89
C CYS A 146 18.22 -79.64 35.50
N HIS A 147 17.16 -80.44 35.30
CA HIS A 147 16.78 -80.93 33.97
C HIS A 147 16.31 -79.79 33.06
N SER A 148 15.52 -78.85 33.61
CA SER A 148 15.12 -77.65 32.87
C SER A 148 16.28 -76.65 32.68
N TRP A 149 17.26 -76.64 33.57
CA TRP A 149 18.47 -75.82 33.50
C TRP A 149 19.56 -76.40 32.57
N GLY A 150 19.65 -77.73 32.50
CA GLY A 150 20.73 -78.50 31.87
C GLY A 150 20.78 -78.48 30.34
N ALA A 151 19.84 -77.81 29.68
CA ALA A 151 19.82 -77.61 28.24
C ALA A 151 20.21 -76.16 27.86
N GLY A 152 21.50 -75.80 28.01
CA GLY A 152 22.14 -74.83 27.12
C GLY A 152 21.99 -73.32 27.39
N TRP A 153 22.12 -72.82 28.63
CA TRP A 153 22.10 -71.35 28.89
C TRP A 153 23.28 -70.85 29.75
N ARG A 154 24.03 -69.86 29.23
CA ARG A 154 25.17 -69.16 29.90
C ARG A 154 24.76 -68.06 30.91
N LYS A 155 23.48 -67.86 31.16
CA LYS A 155 23.01 -66.81 32.09
C LYS A 155 22.88 -67.43 33.47
N ALA A 156 23.36 -66.76 34.52
CA ALA A 156 23.08 -67.18 35.89
C ALA A 156 21.56 -67.16 36.14
N PRO A 157 21.00 -68.13 36.88
CA PRO A 157 19.56 -68.18 37.09
C PRO A 157 19.08 -66.94 37.85
N SER A 158 17.84 -66.53 37.59
CA SER A 158 17.24 -65.46 38.40
C SER A 158 17.09 -65.94 39.85
N ALA A 159 17.30 -65.04 40.83
CA ALA A 159 17.15 -65.38 42.24
C ALA A 159 15.76 -65.98 42.54
N ILE A 160 14.71 -65.46 41.91
CA ILE A 160 13.33 -65.95 42.09
C ILE A 160 13.18 -67.40 41.60
N THR A 161 13.83 -67.76 40.49
CA THR A 161 13.79 -69.12 39.93
C THR A 161 14.62 -70.10 40.77
N LEU A 162 15.73 -69.66 41.37
CA LEU A 162 16.51 -70.52 42.28
C LEU A 162 15.76 -70.80 43.58
N LEU A 163 15.06 -69.80 44.11
CA LEU A 163 14.29 -69.94 45.34
C LEU A 163 13.07 -70.86 45.20
N SER A 164 12.61 -71.18 43.97
CA SER A 164 11.46 -72.08 43.78
C SER A 164 11.75 -73.54 44.17
N VAL A 165 13.03 -73.89 44.29
CA VAL A 165 13.48 -75.23 44.72
C VAL A 165 13.33 -75.43 46.24
N LEU A 166 13.20 -74.34 47.01
CA LEU A 166 13.12 -74.40 48.46
C LEU A 166 11.74 -74.83 48.94
N GLU A 167 11.70 -75.61 50.02
CA GLU A 167 10.46 -75.93 50.75
C GLU A 167 9.97 -74.71 51.54
N ASN A 168 10.89 -73.96 52.18
CA ASN A 168 10.59 -72.73 52.90
C ASN A 168 10.70 -71.46 52.01
N ARG A 169 10.24 -71.56 50.75
CA ARG A 169 10.38 -70.50 49.74
C ARG A 169 9.82 -69.15 50.18
N GLU A 170 8.64 -69.13 50.80
CA GLU A 170 7.92 -67.90 51.16
C GLU A 170 8.75 -67.06 52.14
N GLU A 171 9.26 -67.68 53.21
CA GLU A 171 10.10 -67.04 54.23
C GLU A 171 11.40 -66.45 53.62
N VAL A 172 12.04 -67.20 52.73
CA VAL A 172 13.31 -66.77 52.11
C VAL A 172 13.06 -65.65 51.08
N SER A 173 11.98 -65.75 50.30
CA SER A 173 11.60 -64.72 49.31
C SER A 173 11.25 -63.39 49.97
N ASP A 174 10.54 -63.42 51.10
CA ASP A 174 10.21 -62.23 51.89
C ASP A 174 11.44 -61.57 52.49
N LEU A 175 12.49 -62.34 52.79
CA LEU A 175 13.76 -61.78 53.24
C LEU A 175 14.50 -61.12 52.07
N VAL A 176 14.66 -61.83 50.95
CA VAL A 176 15.40 -61.39 49.75
C VAL A 176 14.82 -60.12 49.13
N SER A 177 13.50 -59.95 49.17
CA SER A 177 12.80 -58.81 48.58
C SER A 177 12.87 -57.51 49.41
N ARG A 178 13.33 -57.57 50.67
CA ARG A 178 13.42 -56.38 51.54
C ARG A 178 14.44 -55.37 50.99
N PRO A 179 14.06 -54.10 50.77
CA PRO A 179 15.00 -53.06 50.35
C PRO A 179 16.19 -52.97 51.31
N GLY A 180 17.39 -53.02 50.75
CA GLY A 180 18.62 -53.01 51.53
C GLY A 180 19.12 -54.38 52.00
N GLN A 181 18.33 -55.45 51.88
CA GLN A 181 18.78 -56.80 52.25
C GLN A 181 19.97 -57.26 51.40
N ARG A 182 19.98 -56.93 50.10
CA ARG A 182 21.12 -57.21 49.19
C ARG A 182 22.43 -56.57 49.66
N TYR A 183 22.37 -55.47 50.40
CA TYR A 183 23.56 -54.76 50.88
C TYR A 183 24.08 -55.31 52.22
N LYS A 184 23.35 -56.25 52.84
CA LYS A 184 23.77 -56.92 54.09
C LYS A 184 24.51 -58.24 53.85
N GLY A 185 24.34 -58.85 52.67
CA GLY A 185 25.03 -60.08 52.29
C GLY A 185 26.40 -59.83 51.68
N GLU A 186 26.97 -60.89 51.13
CA GLU A 186 28.31 -60.86 50.54
C GLU A 186 28.40 -59.81 49.40
N GLY A 187 29.40 -58.92 49.45
CA GLY A 187 29.61 -57.84 48.45
C GLY A 187 28.61 -56.68 48.49
N GLY A 188 27.94 -56.45 49.62
CA GLY A 188 26.87 -55.47 49.74
C GLY A 188 27.30 -53.99 49.63
N VAL A 189 28.50 -53.66 50.11
CA VAL A 189 29.04 -52.28 50.08
C VAL A 189 29.32 -51.85 48.64
N GLU A 190 29.90 -52.74 47.84
CA GLU A 190 30.19 -52.52 46.42
C GLU A 190 28.89 -52.31 45.63
N ALA A 191 27.87 -53.13 45.90
CA ALA A 191 26.58 -53.03 45.21
C ALA A 191 25.88 -51.69 45.51
N ALA A 192 25.95 -51.21 46.75
CA ALA A 192 25.43 -49.89 47.15
C ALA A 192 26.23 -48.74 46.48
N ALA A 193 27.56 -48.82 46.48
CA ALA A 193 28.41 -47.84 45.82
C ALA A 193 28.12 -47.74 44.31
N ILE A 194 27.97 -48.87 43.63
CA ILE A 194 27.60 -48.94 42.21
C ILE A 194 26.25 -48.25 41.97
N LEU A 195 25.24 -48.51 42.82
CA LEU A 195 23.94 -47.89 42.68
C LEU A 195 24.01 -46.37 42.84
N ILE A 196 24.66 -45.88 43.90
CA ILE A 196 24.81 -44.44 44.17
C ILE A 196 25.54 -43.75 43.02
N GLN A 197 26.66 -44.32 42.56
CA GLN A 197 27.43 -43.79 41.44
C GLN A 197 26.61 -43.77 40.15
N SER A 198 25.82 -44.81 39.88
CA SER A 198 24.96 -44.88 38.69
C SER A 198 23.88 -43.79 38.71
N CYS A 199 23.26 -43.55 39.87
CA CYS A 199 22.27 -42.49 40.07
C CYS A 199 22.87 -41.10 39.85
N TRP A 200 24.06 -40.84 40.41
CA TRP A 200 24.75 -39.55 40.23
C TRP A 200 25.18 -39.30 38.78
N ARG A 201 25.74 -40.32 38.12
CA ARG A 201 26.11 -40.25 36.68
C ARG A 201 24.88 -39.94 35.82
N ARG A 202 23.74 -40.58 36.10
CA ARG A 202 22.47 -40.32 35.42
C ARG A 202 21.99 -38.88 35.63
N TYR A 203 22.02 -38.38 36.86
CA TYR A 203 21.62 -37.01 37.17
C TYR A 203 22.49 -35.98 36.42
N SER A 204 23.81 -36.16 36.48
CA SER A 204 24.78 -35.28 35.80
C SER A 204 24.55 -35.25 34.28
N ALA A 205 24.40 -36.42 33.66
CA ALA A 205 24.12 -36.54 32.23
C ALA A 205 22.79 -35.88 31.83
N LYS A 206 21.73 -36.08 32.63
CA LYS A 206 20.40 -35.49 32.39
C LYS A 206 20.44 -33.96 32.46
N THR A 207 21.17 -33.40 33.42
CA THR A 207 21.33 -31.94 33.56
C THR A 207 22.12 -31.35 32.40
N ALA A 208 23.21 -32.00 31.97
CA ALA A 208 23.97 -31.59 30.79
C ALA A 208 23.12 -31.64 29.50
N TYR A 209 22.34 -32.71 29.31
CA TYR A 209 21.42 -32.86 28.18
C TYR A 209 20.35 -31.76 28.15
N ARG A 210 19.75 -31.42 29.30
CA ARG A 210 18.77 -30.32 29.40
C ARG A 210 19.39 -28.98 29.01
N ARG A 211 20.64 -28.70 29.42
CA ARG A 211 21.37 -27.49 29.02
C ARG A 211 21.62 -27.46 27.51
N LEU A 212 22.08 -28.56 26.93
CA LEU A 212 22.28 -28.69 25.48
C LEU A 212 20.99 -28.43 24.71
N CYS A 213 19.88 -29.04 25.13
CA CYS A 213 18.56 -28.83 24.52
C CYS A 213 18.13 -27.35 24.57
N ARG A 214 18.37 -26.64 25.69
CA ARG A 214 18.10 -25.19 25.79
C ARG A 214 18.97 -24.39 24.83
N CYS A 215 20.27 -24.67 24.75
CA CYS A 215 21.17 -24.00 23.82
C CYS A 215 20.79 -24.25 22.35
N ASN A 216 20.41 -25.48 22.00
CA ASN A 216 19.98 -25.82 20.64
C ASN A 216 18.67 -25.12 20.26
N ARG A 217 17.70 -25.03 21.18
CA ARG A 217 16.47 -24.25 20.96
C ARG A 217 16.79 -22.78 20.73
N ALA A 218 17.61 -22.17 21.57
CA ALA A 218 18.02 -20.78 21.42
C ALA A 218 18.76 -20.53 20.09
N ALA A 219 19.71 -21.40 19.73
CA ALA A 219 20.47 -21.32 18.48
C ALA A 219 19.55 -21.39 17.25
N ARG A 220 18.56 -22.29 17.26
CA ARG A 220 17.57 -22.39 16.17
C ARG A 220 16.74 -21.12 16.03
N THR A 221 16.25 -20.55 17.14
CA THR A 221 15.48 -19.30 17.13
C THR A 221 16.31 -18.14 16.60
N ILE A 222 17.55 -18.00 17.06
CA ILE A 222 18.48 -16.96 16.60
C ILE A 222 18.78 -17.15 15.11
N ALA A 223 19.11 -18.36 14.67
CA ALA A 223 19.41 -18.65 13.27
C ALA A 223 18.22 -18.37 12.35
N ALA A 224 16.99 -18.75 12.75
CA ALA A 224 15.79 -18.47 11.97
C ALA A 224 15.46 -16.97 11.88
N SER A 225 15.70 -16.21 12.95
CA SER A 225 15.56 -14.75 12.94
C SER A 225 16.60 -14.10 12.04
N TRP A 226 17.86 -14.50 12.17
CA TRP A 226 18.97 -14.02 11.34
C TRP A 226 18.73 -14.34 9.86
N TRP A 227 18.30 -15.55 9.52
CA TRP A 227 18.02 -15.94 8.14
C TRP A 227 16.90 -15.06 7.53
N ARG A 228 15.81 -14.82 8.27
CA ARG A 228 14.75 -13.91 7.82
C ARG A 228 15.25 -12.48 7.64
N HIS A 229 16.09 -11.99 8.55
CA HIS A 229 16.70 -10.67 8.45
C HIS A 229 17.62 -10.57 7.21
N ALA A 230 18.52 -11.53 7.03
CA ALA A 230 19.44 -11.60 5.90
C ALA A 230 18.68 -11.67 4.57
N GLN A 231 17.64 -12.50 4.49
CA GLN A 231 16.78 -12.58 3.30
C GLN A 231 16.03 -11.28 3.04
N ARG A 232 15.49 -10.62 4.08
CA ARG A 232 14.84 -9.30 3.95
C ARG A 232 15.83 -8.25 3.42
N CYS A 233 17.06 -8.23 3.95
CA CYS A 233 18.12 -7.33 3.48
C CYS A 233 18.49 -7.60 2.02
N ARG A 234 18.63 -8.88 1.63
CA ARG A 234 18.88 -9.29 0.24
C ARG A 234 17.77 -8.81 -0.71
N VAL A 235 16.51 -9.06 -0.34
CA VAL A 235 15.35 -8.64 -1.14
C VAL A 235 15.26 -7.12 -1.22
N LYS A 236 15.50 -6.38 -0.13
CA LYS A 236 15.54 -4.91 -0.14
C LYS A 236 16.59 -4.38 -1.12
N LYS A 237 17.82 -4.91 -1.07
CA LYS A 237 18.90 -4.53 -2.01
C LYS A 237 18.52 -4.83 -3.46
N ALA A 238 17.93 -6.01 -3.72
CA ALA A 238 17.47 -6.37 -5.06
C ALA A 238 16.35 -5.45 -5.57
N LEU A 239 15.40 -5.07 -4.71
CA LEU A 239 14.32 -4.13 -5.07
C LEU A 239 14.85 -2.72 -5.33
N GLN A 240 15.83 -2.25 -4.55
CA GLN A 240 16.51 -0.96 -4.78
C GLN A 240 17.23 -0.96 -6.13
N ALA A 241 18.01 -2.01 -6.43
CA ALA A 241 18.69 -2.16 -7.71
C ALA A 241 17.70 -2.22 -8.88
N ARG A 242 16.57 -2.91 -8.74
CA ARG A 242 15.50 -2.95 -9.76
C ARG A 242 14.90 -1.57 -9.99
N ARG A 243 14.57 -0.82 -8.93
CA ARG A 243 14.01 0.54 -9.05
C ARG A 243 14.99 1.50 -9.72
N PHE A 244 16.28 1.40 -9.38
CA PHE A 244 17.33 2.19 -10.02
C PHE A 244 17.40 1.89 -11.53
N ARG A 245 17.41 0.61 -11.92
CA ARG A 245 17.37 0.21 -13.34
C ARG A 245 16.13 0.72 -14.06
N GLN A 246 14.95 0.64 -13.44
CA GLN A 246 13.69 1.14 -14.01
C GLN A 246 13.76 2.64 -14.29
N LEU A 247 14.34 3.41 -13.37
CA LEU A 247 14.55 4.85 -13.54
C LEU A 247 15.54 5.14 -14.68
N GLU A 248 16.65 4.40 -14.75
CA GLU A 248 17.64 4.57 -15.82
C GLU A 248 17.06 4.22 -17.20
N ASN A 249 16.30 3.13 -17.30
CA ASN A 249 15.59 2.75 -18.52
C ASN A 249 14.56 3.81 -18.92
N HIS A 250 13.84 4.37 -17.94
CA HIS A 250 12.92 5.49 -18.19
C HIS A 250 13.65 6.71 -18.77
N ARG A 251 14.79 7.11 -18.22
CA ARG A 251 15.60 8.23 -18.76
C ARG A 251 16.03 7.98 -20.20
N ARG A 252 16.52 6.79 -20.52
CA ARG A 252 16.91 6.41 -21.89
C ARG A 252 15.73 6.46 -22.86
N ARG A 253 14.58 5.90 -22.46
CA ARG A 253 13.36 5.92 -23.27
C ARG A 253 12.80 7.35 -23.43
N ALA A 254 12.90 8.19 -22.41
CA ALA A 254 12.48 9.60 -22.47
C ALA A 254 13.35 10.41 -23.43
N GLN A 255 14.66 10.19 -23.45
CA GLN A 255 15.57 10.80 -24.43
C GLN A 255 15.21 10.36 -25.86
N HIS A 256 14.93 9.08 -26.08
CA HIS A 256 14.48 8.58 -27.38
C HIS A 256 13.12 9.17 -27.80
N LEU A 257 12.19 9.32 -26.86
CA LEU A 257 10.89 9.96 -27.09
C LEU A 257 11.08 11.43 -27.52
N ALA A 258 11.95 12.17 -26.84
CA ALA A 258 12.28 13.55 -27.16
C ALA A 258 12.91 13.70 -28.56
N ALA A 259 13.92 12.88 -28.87
CA ALA A 259 14.62 12.93 -30.16
C ALA A 259 13.70 12.63 -31.36
N ASN A 260 12.71 11.75 -31.18
CA ASN A 260 11.83 11.28 -32.26
C ASN A 260 10.40 11.87 -32.19
N TRP A 261 10.15 12.85 -31.33
CA TRP A 261 8.80 13.31 -31.00
C TRP A 261 7.98 13.74 -32.23
N LYS A 262 8.56 14.57 -33.12
CA LYS A 262 7.89 15.05 -34.33
C LYS A 262 7.49 13.91 -35.28
N HIS A 263 8.37 12.93 -35.44
CA HIS A 263 8.08 11.74 -36.24
C HIS A 263 6.95 10.91 -35.62
N ILE A 264 6.99 10.69 -34.31
CA ILE A 264 5.96 9.96 -33.56
C ILE A 264 4.60 10.64 -33.73
N GLN A 265 4.53 11.97 -33.56
CA GLN A 265 3.29 12.76 -33.74
C GLN A 265 2.69 12.60 -35.15
N SER A 266 3.52 12.58 -36.19
CA SER A 266 3.05 12.44 -37.59
C SER A 266 2.65 11.02 -37.97
N SER A 267 3.02 10.02 -37.17
CA SER A 267 2.84 8.60 -37.48
C SER A 267 1.70 7.95 -36.68
N LYS A 268 1.28 6.75 -37.11
CA LYS A 268 0.31 5.95 -36.36
C LYS A 268 0.90 5.49 -35.03
N ARG A 269 0.22 5.79 -33.94
CA ARG A 269 0.70 5.54 -32.57
C ARG A 269 -0.41 5.09 -31.63
N THR A 270 -0.04 4.32 -30.62
CA THR A 270 -0.93 3.87 -29.54
C THR A 270 -0.64 4.64 -28.25
N ILE A 271 -1.65 5.33 -27.71
CA ILE A 271 -1.55 6.03 -26.44
C ILE A 271 -2.14 5.15 -25.35
N ILE A 272 -1.33 4.80 -24.35
CA ILE A 272 -1.76 4.04 -23.17
C ILE A 272 -2.08 5.03 -22.06
N HIS A 273 -3.35 5.35 -21.87
CA HIS A 273 -3.79 6.19 -20.76
C HIS A 273 -3.91 5.38 -19.48
N ILE A 274 -3.18 5.82 -18.46
CA ILE A 274 -3.27 5.31 -17.11
C ILE A 274 -3.57 6.52 -16.22
N PRO A 275 -4.85 6.86 -15.96
CA PRO A 275 -5.24 7.98 -15.10
C PRO A 275 -5.02 7.65 -13.61
N SER A 276 -3.81 7.19 -13.29
CA SER A 276 -3.38 6.84 -11.95
C SER A 276 -3.20 8.11 -11.13
N LEU A 277 -3.76 8.10 -9.92
CA LEU A 277 -3.47 9.14 -8.94
C LEU A 277 -2.33 8.62 -8.04
N GLY A 278 -1.09 9.04 -8.28
CA GLY A 278 0.10 8.61 -7.52
C GLY A 278 0.24 9.10 -6.08
N PHE A 279 -0.86 9.36 -5.35
CA PHE A 279 -0.82 10.01 -4.03
C PHE A 279 -0.19 9.14 -2.93
N SER A 280 0.34 9.81 -1.91
CA SER A 280 0.88 9.12 -0.74
C SER A 280 -0.20 8.27 -0.04
N GLN A 281 0.20 7.18 0.60
CA GLN A 281 -0.74 6.28 1.29
C GLN A 281 -1.60 7.03 2.32
N SER A 282 -1.01 7.99 3.04
CA SER A 282 -1.71 8.79 4.05
C SER A 282 -2.86 9.64 3.48
N GLN A 283 -2.75 10.05 2.22
CA GLN A 283 -3.78 10.83 1.52
C GLN A 283 -4.85 9.91 0.94
N ARG A 284 -4.42 8.81 0.31
CA ARG A 284 -5.36 7.82 -0.25
C ARG A 284 -6.34 7.27 0.78
N LEU A 285 -5.90 7.09 2.02
CA LEU A 285 -6.76 6.64 3.12
C LEU A 285 -7.82 7.68 3.56
N LYS A 286 -7.64 8.96 3.24
CA LYS A 286 -8.60 10.03 3.56
C LYS A 286 -9.62 10.26 2.44
N LEU A 287 -9.31 9.83 1.22
CA LEU A 287 -10.17 9.98 0.06
C LEU A 287 -11.20 8.85 0.02
N ARG A 288 -12.46 9.21 -0.26
CA ARG A 288 -13.54 8.25 -0.52
C ARG A 288 -13.57 7.89 -2.00
N SER A 289 -13.98 6.66 -2.31
CA SER A 289 -14.27 6.19 -3.67
C SER A 289 -13.13 6.49 -4.65
N TYR A 290 -11.92 6.10 -4.24
CA TYR A 290 -10.67 6.47 -4.91
C TYR A 290 -10.53 5.87 -6.31
N ASP A 291 -11.12 4.70 -6.52
CA ASP A 291 -11.32 4.08 -7.81
C ASP A 291 -12.13 4.98 -8.75
N ILE A 292 -13.25 5.56 -8.29
CA ILE A 292 -14.09 6.47 -9.09
C ILE A 292 -13.31 7.76 -9.42
N LEU A 293 -12.59 8.32 -8.44
CA LEU A 293 -11.77 9.53 -8.64
C LEU A 293 -10.69 9.33 -9.72
N GLN A 294 -10.12 8.14 -9.85
CA GLN A 294 -9.17 7.84 -10.93
C GLN A 294 -9.87 7.73 -12.29
N ASN A 295 -11.17 7.45 -12.33
CA ASN A 295 -11.93 7.27 -13.56
C ASN A 295 -12.67 8.52 -14.04
N THR A 296 -12.61 9.64 -13.32
CA THR A 296 -13.21 10.93 -13.75
C THR A 296 -12.64 11.42 -15.08
N GLN A 297 -11.44 10.94 -15.45
CA GLN A 297 -10.74 11.30 -16.67
C GLN A 297 -10.95 10.31 -17.82
N ILE A 298 -12.02 9.51 -17.79
CA ILE A 298 -12.38 8.57 -18.86
C ILE A 298 -12.52 9.24 -20.24
N SER A 299 -12.83 10.54 -20.27
CA SER A 299 -12.90 11.35 -21.50
C SER A 299 -11.57 11.44 -22.27
N ARG A 300 -10.44 11.02 -21.68
CA ARG A 300 -9.17 10.79 -22.41
C ARG A 300 -9.31 9.83 -23.60
N LEU A 301 -10.36 8.98 -23.63
CA LEU A 301 -10.73 8.19 -24.81
C LEU A 301 -10.92 9.03 -26.08
N CYS A 302 -11.24 10.32 -25.93
CA CYS A 302 -11.46 11.24 -27.03
C CYS A 302 -10.17 11.66 -27.76
N ASP A 303 -8.98 11.25 -27.29
CA ASP A 303 -7.73 11.40 -28.05
C ASP A 303 -7.78 10.62 -29.39
N VAL A 304 -8.73 9.69 -29.52
CA VAL A 304 -9.11 9.04 -30.78
C VAL A 304 -9.59 10.03 -31.85
N ARG A 305 -9.84 11.31 -31.51
CA ARG A 305 -10.11 12.37 -32.49
C ARG A 305 -8.98 12.51 -33.52
N ASP A 306 -7.74 12.27 -33.12
CA ASP A 306 -6.63 12.12 -34.07
C ASP A 306 -6.76 10.77 -34.79
N GLU A 307 -6.84 10.80 -36.13
CA GLU A 307 -7.00 9.61 -36.97
C GLU A 307 -5.81 8.65 -36.87
N ASN A 308 -4.62 9.16 -36.51
CA ASN A 308 -3.41 8.38 -36.33
C ASN A 308 -3.29 7.77 -34.93
N VAL A 309 -4.23 8.03 -34.02
CA VAL A 309 -4.18 7.56 -32.63
C VAL A 309 -5.10 6.35 -32.40
N GLU A 310 -4.52 5.33 -31.76
CA GLU A 310 -5.25 4.24 -31.10
C GLU A 310 -5.12 4.41 -29.58
N VAL A 311 -6.22 4.28 -28.84
CA VAL A 311 -6.24 4.51 -27.39
C VAL A 311 -6.38 3.19 -26.62
N ILE A 312 -5.49 2.94 -25.67
CA ILE A 312 -5.69 1.93 -24.63
C ILE A 312 -5.93 2.67 -23.32
N TYR A 313 -7.15 2.59 -22.79
CA TYR A 313 -7.51 3.19 -21.52
C TYR A 313 -7.52 2.13 -20.41
N VAL A 314 -6.69 2.33 -19.39
CA VAL A 314 -6.69 1.47 -18.20
C VAL A 314 -7.72 2.04 -17.22
N CYS A 315 -8.73 1.24 -16.89
CA CYS A 315 -9.82 1.63 -16.00
C CYS A 315 -9.56 1.11 -14.58
N SER A 316 -9.85 1.92 -13.56
CA SER A 316 -9.71 1.57 -12.14
C SER A 316 -10.82 0.67 -11.61
N LEU A 317 -11.90 0.47 -12.38
CA LEU A 317 -13.05 -0.34 -12.02
C LEU A 317 -13.64 -1.07 -13.24
N HIS A 318 -14.49 -2.06 -12.99
CA HIS A 318 -15.24 -2.74 -14.06
C HIS A 318 -16.43 -1.87 -14.50
N LEU A 319 -16.41 -1.43 -15.76
CA LEU A 319 -17.50 -0.63 -16.34
C LEU A 319 -18.70 -1.53 -16.69
N GLY A 320 -19.91 -0.98 -16.52
CA GLY A 320 -21.13 -1.63 -17.01
C GLY A 320 -21.21 -1.57 -18.54
N GLU A 321 -21.93 -2.52 -19.13
CA GLU A 321 -22.16 -2.56 -20.59
C GLU A 321 -22.90 -1.30 -21.08
N ASP A 322 -23.73 -0.69 -20.23
CA ASP A 322 -24.41 0.58 -20.49
C ASP A 322 -23.43 1.74 -20.72
N ILE A 323 -22.38 1.83 -19.89
CA ILE A 323 -21.33 2.85 -20.01
C ILE A 323 -20.45 2.57 -21.23
N LEU A 324 -20.08 1.31 -21.47
CA LEU A 324 -19.29 0.91 -22.64
C LEU A 324 -20.04 1.22 -23.94
N GLN A 325 -21.34 0.94 -24.00
CA GLN A 325 -22.20 1.25 -25.14
C GLN A 325 -22.37 2.76 -25.31
N TYR A 326 -22.49 3.52 -24.20
CA TYR A 326 -22.56 4.99 -24.23
C TYR A 326 -21.31 5.60 -24.89
N TYR A 327 -20.11 5.27 -24.41
CA TYR A 327 -18.88 5.80 -24.99
C TYR A 327 -18.61 5.27 -26.39
N SER A 328 -18.98 4.01 -26.69
CA SER A 328 -18.92 3.50 -28.07
C SER A 328 -19.79 4.33 -29.00
N SER A 329 -21.05 4.62 -28.63
CA SER A 329 -21.95 5.44 -29.44
C SER A 329 -21.50 6.90 -29.56
N LEU A 330 -20.87 7.45 -28.52
CA LEU A 330 -20.33 8.80 -28.51
C LEU A 330 -19.11 8.94 -29.44
N LEU A 331 -18.24 7.92 -29.49
CA LEU A 331 -17.02 7.93 -30.28
C LEU A 331 -17.23 7.43 -31.72
N SER A 332 -18.29 6.66 -32.00
CA SER A 332 -18.68 6.17 -33.33
C SER A 332 -19.30 7.26 -34.23
N CYS A 333 -18.82 8.50 -34.15
CA CYS A 333 -19.27 9.56 -35.05
C CYS A 333 -18.63 9.37 -36.44
N ASP A 334 -19.25 8.51 -37.25
CA ASP A 334 -19.05 8.46 -38.70
C ASP A 334 -19.45 9.80 -39.31
N GLY A 335 -18.45 10.48 -39.86
CA GLY A 335 -18.64 11.35 -41.02
C GLY A 335 -18.69 10.48 -42.27
N ALA A 336 -19.86 9.90 -42.55
CA ALA A 336 -20.17 9.33 -43.85
C ALA A 336 -21.61 9.71 -44.22
N THR A 337 -21.70 10.44 -45.33
CA THR A 337 -22.87 10.82 -46.12
C THR A 337 -23.97 9.76 -46.18
N ASP A 338 -25.20 10.28 -46.14
CA ASP A 338 -26.39 9.87 -46.88
C ASP A 338 -26.75 8.39 -47.08
N GLY A 339 -28.04 8.16 -46.88
CA GLY A 339 -28.80 7.33 -47.81
C GLY A 339 -28.83 5.84 -47.48
N ALA A 340 -29.96 5.25 -47.79
CA ALA A 340 -30.22 3.82 -47.70
C ALA A 340 -29.05 3.00 -48.26
N ASP A 341 -28.61 1.98 -47.53
CA ASP A 341 -28.78 0.62 -48.04
C ASP A 341 -28.35 -0.49 -47.07
N THR A 342 -29.17 -1.55 -47.14
CA THR A 342 -28.95 -2.95 -46.78
C THR A 342 -28.50 -3.36 -45.37
N ARG A 343 -29.47 -4.01 -44.71
CA ARG A 343 -29.28 -5.09 -43.73
C ARG A 343 -28.23 -6.09 -44.22
N ASN A 344 -27.02 -6.01 -43.70
CA ASN A 344 -26.08 -7.13 -43.60
C ASN A 344 -25.47 -7.16 -42.20
N THR A 345 -26.17 -7.87 -41.32
CA THR A 345 -25.64 -8.47 -40.09
C THR A 345 -24.31 -9.17 -40.41
N GLN A 346 -23.21 -8.73 -39.77
CA GLN A 346 -21.84 -9.28 -39.75
C GLN A 346 -20.71 -8.54 -40.50
N ALA A 347 -20.93 -7.36 -41.09
CA ALA A 347 -19.83 -6.59 -41.72
C ALA A 347 -19.87 -5.08 -41.43
N SER A 348 -19.60 -4.68 -40.18
CA SER A 348 -19.09 -3.34 -39.85
C SER A 348 -18.46 -3.34 -38.45
N LEU A 349 -17.45 -4.19 -38.25
CA LEU A 349 -16.38 -3.89 -37.31
C LEU A 349 -15.62 -2.67 -37.87
N CYS A 350 -16.21 -1.48 -37.84
CA CYS A 350 -15.43 -0.25 -37.79
C CYS A 350 -14.45 -0.46 -36.62
N LYS A 351 -13.17 -0.71 -36.93
CA LYS A 351 -12.13 -1.04 -35.95
C LYS A 351 -12.26 -0.03 -34.81
N ARG A 352 -12.74 -0.46 -33.63
CA ARG A 352 -12.77 0.40 -32.46
C ARG A 352 -11.31 0.80 -32.20
N ARG A 353 -10.97 2.05 -32.51
CA ARG A 353 -9.62 2.62 -32.29
C ARG A 353 -9.35 2.90 -30.81
N PHE A 354 -10.22 2.42 -29.93
CA PHE A 354 -10.04 2.49 -28.49
C PHE A 354 -10.35 1.13 -27.84
N ILE A 355 -9.63 0.81 -26.77
CA ILE A 355 -9.80 -0.39 -25.96
C ILE A 355 -9.77 0.02 -24.49
N ILE A 356 -10.78 -0.39 -23.71
CA ILE A 356 -10.81 -0.21 -22.26
C ILE A 356 -10.41 -1.52 -21.59
N LEU A 357 -9.43 -1.47 -20.68
CA LEU A 357 -8.93 -2.63 -19.94
C LEU A 357 -8.99 -2.37 -18.44
N THR A 358 -9.55 -3.30 -17.68
CA THR A 358 -9.56 -3.25 -16.22
C THR A 358 -8.52 -4.23 -15.67
N PRO A 359 -7.57 -3.79 -14.83
CA PRO A 359 -6.60 -4.68 -14.20
C PRO A 359 -7.27 -5.72 -13.30
N GLU A 360 -6.90 -7.00 -13.42
CA GLU A 360 -7.50 -8.06 -12.61
C GLU A 360 -7.23 -7.92 -11.09
N ALA A 361 -6.20 -7.16 -10.70
CA ALA A 361 -5.91 -6.89 -9.30
C ALA A 361 -6.98 -6.06 -8.57
N VAL A 362 -7.85 -5.37 -9.31
CA VAL A 362 -9.01 -4.67 -8.74
C VAL A 362 -9.88 -5.64 -7.92
N ASP A 363 -10.05 -6.86 -8.41
CA ASP A 363 -10.88 -7.88 -7.76
C ASP A 363 -10.19 -8.51 -6.53
N TYR A 364 -8.85 -8.48 -6.48
CA TYR A 364 -8.07 -9.03 -5.36
C TYR A 364 -7.88 -8.03 -4.21
N PHE A 365 -7.95 -6.72 -4.48
CA PHE A 365 -7.71 -5.67 -3.50
C PHE A 365 -8.88 -4.67 -3.34
N PRO A 366 -10.15 -5.12 -3.19
CA PRO A 366 -11.31 -4.23 -3.20
C PRO A 366 -11.36 -3.23 -2.04
N THR A 367 -10.73 -3.56 -0.91
CA THR A 367 -10.71 -2.71 0.30
C THR A 367 -9.52 -1.77 0.36
N HIS A 368 -8.61 -1.81 -0.62
CA HIS A 368 -7.39 -1.03 -0.60
C HIS A 368 -7.47 0.10 -1.63
N ASN A 369 -7.35 1.35 -1.18
CA ASN A 369 -7.30 2.52 -2.06
C ASN A 369 -5.97 2.62 -2.82
N MET A 370 -5.55 1.59 -3.57
CA MET A 370 -4.30 1.59 -4.35
C MET A 370 -4.40 2.51 -5.57
N CYS A 371 -3.27 3.08 -6.00
CA CYS A 371 -3.24 3.80 -7.27
C CYS A 371 -3.28 2.81 -8.45
N LEU A 372 -3.79 3.27 -9.58
CA LEU A 372 -4.05 2.44 -10.75
C LEU A 372 -2.79 1.76 -11.29
N SER A 373 -1.65 2.44 -11.25
CA SER A 373 -0.36 1.86 -11.69
C SER A 373 0.08 0.71 -10.79
N THR A 374 -0.19 0.78 -9.47
CA THR A 374 0.07 -0.33 -8.55
C THR A 374 -0.85 -1.52 -8.87
N LEU A 375 -2.14 -1.27 -9.14
CA LEU A 375 -3.09 -2.32 -9.54
C LEU A 375 -2.65 -2.99 -10.85
N LEU A 376 -2.27 -2.20 -11.85
CA LEU A 376 -1.79 -2.73 -13.13
C LEU A 376 -0.48 -3.52 -12.98
N LYS A 377 0.45 -3.05 -12.15
CA LYS A 377 1.69 -3.77 -11.82
C LYS A 377 1.42 -5.15 -11.20
N TYR A 378 0.34 -5.30 -10.42
CA TYR A 378 -0.07 -6.58 -9.86
C TYR A 378 -1.00 -7.39 -10.78
N SER A 379 -1.21 -6.94 -12.02
CA SER A 379 -2.12 -7.53 -13.00
C SER A 379 -1.35 -8.08 -14.22
N PRO A 380 -0.65 -9.22 -14.09
CA PRO A 380 0.18 -9.77 -15.16
C PRO A 380 -0.59 -10.18 -16.41
N ARG A 381 -1.87 -10.56 -16.32
CA ARG A 381 -2.71 -10.91 -17.48
C ARG A 381 -3.04 -9.65 -18.28
N THR A 382 -3.43 -8.58 -17.60
CA THR A 382 -3.68 -7.28 -18.25
C THR A 382 -2.40 -6.72 -18.87
N LEU A 383 -1.26 -6.77 -18.18
CA LEU A 383 0.03 -6.35 -18.75
C LEU A 383 0.42 -7.14 -20.00
N LYS A 384 0.28 -8.47 -19.99
CA LYS A 384 0.52 -9.31 -21.18
C LYS A 384 -0.41 -8.94 -22.33
N ARG A 385 -1.69 -8.65 -22.03
CA ARG A 385 -2.66 -8.21 -23.04
C ARG A 385 -2.27 -6.87 -23.67
N ILE A 386 -1.90 -5.87 -22.85
CA ILE A 386 -1.41 -4.58 -23.35
C ILE A 386 -0.17 -4.79 -24.23
N LYS A 387 0.80 -5.57 -23.75
CA LYS A 387 2.04 -5.88 -24.48
C LYS A 387 1.78 -6.50 -25.85
N HIS A 388 0.79 -7.39 -25.95
CA HIS A 388 0.40 -7.98 -27.23
C HIS A 388 -0.29 -6.95 -28.16
N LEU A 389 -1.14 -6.08 -27.62
CA LEU A 389 -1.84 -5.05 -28.40
C LEU A 389 -0.91 -4.00 -29.00
N ILE A 390 0.22 -3.71 -28.34
CA ILE A 390 1.22 -2.73 -28.78
C ILE A 390 2.39 -3.35 -29.54
N GLN A 391 2.41 -4.67 -29.72
CA GLN A 391 3.53 -5.35 -30.38
C GLN A 391 3.71 -4.84 -31.82
N GLY A 392 4.92 -4.35 -32.14
CA GLY A 392 5.24 -3.79 -33.45
C GLY A 392 4.64 -2.42 -33.75
N LYS A 393 4.00 -1.77 -32.77
CA LYS A 393 3.43 -0.42 -32.89
C LYS A 393 4.27 0.59 -32.11
N GLN A 394 4.26 1.85 -32.55
CA GLN A 394 4.77 2.94 -31.72
C GLN A 394 3.78 3.19 -30.58
N ALA A 395 4.23 3.13 -29.33
CA ALA A 395 3.37 3.34 -28.17
C ALA A 395 4.08 4.13 -27.08
N TYR A 396 3.31 4.92 -26.33
CA TYR A 396 3.78 5.59 -25.12
C TYR A 396 2.68 5.67 -24.08
N MET A 397 3.09 5.81 -22.81
CA MET A 397 2.19 5.92 -21.67
C MET A 397 1.93 7.37 -21.30
N VAL A 398 0.67 7.69 -20.99
CA VAL A 398 0.26 8.98 -20.42
C VAL A 398 -0.35 8.71 -19.05
N GLY A 399 0.35 9.15 -18.00
CA GLY A 399 -0.07 8.99 -16.62
C GLY A 399 -1.13 10.00 -16.16
N GLY A 400 -1.51 9.90 -14.88
CA GLY A 400 -2.12 10.97 -14.11
C GLY A 400 -1.03 11.69 -13.29
N VAL A 401 -1.02 11.44 -11.98
CA VAL A 401 0.01 11.94 -11.06
C VAL A 401 1.15 10.90 -10.97
N SER A 402 2.37 11.30 -11.32
CA SER A 402 3.52 10.39 -11.43
C SER A 402 3.83 9.64 -10.12
N HIS A 403 4.06 8.33 -10.24
CA HIS A 403 4.36 7.41 -9.16
C HIS A 403 5.48 6.43 -9.55
N MET A 404 6.18 5.87 -8.55
CA MET A 404 7.26 4.89 -8.80
C MET A 404 6.78 3.63 -9.53
N ASP A 405 5.51 3.27 -9.38
CA ASP A 405 4.95 2.11 -10.08
C ASP A 405 4.64 2.39 -11.56
N ASP A 406 4.55 3.66 -11.99
CA ASP A 406 4.47 4.01 -13.42
C ASP A 406 5.76 3.57 -14.14
N LEU A 407 6.91 3.81 -13.51
CA LEU A 407 8.20 3.36 -14.02
C LEU A 407 8.26 1.84 -14.13
N ALA A 408 7.68 1.13 -13.16
CA ALA A 408 7.66 -0.33 -13.16
C ALA A 408 6.76 -0.91 -14.27
N VAL A 409 5.60 -0.31 -14.50
CA VAL A 409 4.68 -0.68 -15.59
C VAL A 409 5.32 -0.37 -16.95
N ALA A 410 5.88 0.82 -17.11
CA ALA A 410 6.53 1.23 -18.36
C ALA A 410 7.74 0.36 -18.71
N ASP A 411 8.49 -0.09 -17.71
CA ASP A 411 9.61 -1.01 -17.91
C ASP A 411 9.17 -2.43 -18.31
N GLU A 412 8.03 -2.89 -17.82
CA GLU A 412 7.48 -4.20 -18.20
C GLU A 412 6.89 -4.21 -19.63
N LEU A 413 6.26 -3.09 -20.00
CA LEU A 413 5.68 -2.85 -21.34
C LEU A 413 6.73 -2.41 -22.37
N ASP A 414 7.91 -1.98 -21.92
CA ASP A 414 8.99 -1.40 -22.71
C ASP A 414 8.58 -0.19 -23.57
N VAL A 415 7.92 0.77 -22.93
CA VAL A 415 7.43 2.00 -23.57
C VAL A 415 7.89 3.26 -22.81
N PRO A 416 8.08 4.40 -23.48
CA PRO A 416 8.33 5.67 -22.80
C PRO A 416 7.07 6.18 -22.09
N ILE A 417 7.28 7.03 -21.08
CA ILE A 417 6.22 7.76 -20.40
C ILE A 417 6.29 9.22 -20.84
N LEU A 418 5.18 9.78 -21.30
CA LEU A 418 5.01 11.21 -21.51
C LEU A 418 4.67 11.86 -20.15
N GLY A 419 5.69 12.15 -19.38
CA GLY A 419 5.58 12.68 -18.02
C GLY A 419 6.96 12.83 -17.37
N PRO A 420 7.06 13.61 -16.29
CA PRO A 420 8.32 13.78 -15.58
C PRO A 420 8.65 12.59 -14.69
N GLU A 421 9.89 12.53 -14.22
CA GLU A 421 10.30 11.58 -13.18
C GLU A 421 9.42 11.74 -11.92
N PRO A 422 9.05 10.65 -11.23
CA PRO A 422 8.21 10.73 -10.03
C PRO A 422 8.75 11.66 -8.94
N ALA A 423 10.07 11.73 -8.76
CA ALA A 423 10.68 12.63 -7.77
C ALA A 423 10.52 14.12 -8.14
N VAL A 424 10.64 14.44 -9.43
CA VAL A 424 10.44 15.81 -9.96
C VAL A 424 8.97 16.21 -9.82
N SER A 425 8.05 15.32 -10.20
CA SER A 425 6.61 15.53 -10.00
C SER A 425 6.27 15.75 -8.53
N GLN A 426 6.78 14.93 -7.61
CA GLN A 426 6.51 15.08 -6.17
C GLN A 426 7.02 16.40 -5.58
N LEU A 427 8.09 16.96 -6.14
CA LEU A 427 8.64 18.24 -5.70
C LEU A 427 7.80 19.42 -6.21
N TYR A 428 7.52 19.46 -7.52
CA TYR A 428 6.88 20.61 -8.17
C TYR A 428 5.36 20.56 -8.19
N ASN A 429 4.74 19.39 -7.99
CA ASN A 429 3.29 19.25 -7.82
C ASN A 429 2.85 19.57 -6.38
N THR A 430 3.56 20.49 -5.72
CA THR A 430 3.22 21.07 -4.41
C THR A 430 3.01 22.57 -4.57
N LYS A 431 2.25 23.19 -3.66
CA LYS A 431 2.05 24.66 -3.69
C LYS A 431 3.37 25.42 -3.58
N SER A 432 4.25 25.00 -2.65
CA SER A 432 5.62 25.53 -2.55
C SER A 432 6.39 25.33 -3.86
N GLY A 433 6.35 24.13 -4.44
CA GLY A 433 7.08 23.78 -5.66
C GLY A 433 6.63 24.60 -6.87
N GLY A 434 5.32 24.78 -7.06
CA GLY A 434 4.77 25.63 -8.10
C GLY A 434 5.24 27.08 -7.98
N ARG A 435 5.28 27.63 -6.75
CA ARG A 435 5.78 29.00 -6.51
C ARG A 435 7.25 29.17 -6.89
N ARG A 436 8.10 28.14 -6.75
CA ARG A 436 9.49 28.17 -7.24
C ARG A 436 9.56 28.26 -8.77
N ILE A 437 8.68 27.55 -9.48
CA ILE A 437 8.57 27.65 -10.94
C ILE A 437 8.15 29.06 -11.35
N PHE A 438 7.19 29.67 -10.64
CA PHE A 438 6.71 31.01 -10.96
C PHE A 438 7.79 32.08 -10.76
N ALA A 439 8.62 31.93 -9.72
CA ALA A 439 9.77 32.81 -9.51
C ALA A 439 10.76 32.75 -10.68
N VAL A 440 11.05 31.55 -11.19
CA VAL A 440 11.92 31.35 -12.37
C VAL A 440 11.26 31.86 -13.66
N ALA A 441 9.94 31.72 -13.78
CA ALA A 441 9.19 32.23 -14.92
C ALA A 441 9.06 33.76 -14.92
N GLU A 442 9.41 34.43 -13.81
CA GLU A 442 9.30 35.87 -13.59
C GLU A 442 7.88 36.42 -13.84
N VAL A 443 6.86 35.59 -13.55
CA VAL A 443 5.45 35.96 -13.71
C VAL A 443 4.90 36.59 -12.45
N ASP A 444 3.87 37.42 -12.60
CA ASP A 444 3.20 38.02 -11.46
C ASP A 444 2.51 36.95 -10.61
N VAL A 445 2.79 36.97 -9.32
CA VAL A 445 2.27 36.03 -8.31
C VAL A 445 1.73 36.82 -7.12
N PRO A 446 0.78 36.26 -6.35
CA PRO A 446 0.36 36.91 -5.12
C PRO A 446 1.54 37.08 -4.16
N PRO A 447 1.63 38.21 -3.42
CA PRO A 447 2.58 38.36 -2.32
C PRO A 447 2.42 37.20 -1.34
N GLY A 448 3.53 36.58 -0.92
CA GLY A 448 3.45 35.37 -0.13
C GLY A 448 4.78 34.66 0.06
N GLN A 449 4.75 33.59 0.83
CA GLN A 449 5.93 32.79 1.15
C GLN A 449 5.59 31.30 1.17
N ALA A 450 6.53 30.49 0.65
CA ALA A 450 6.44 29.03 0.61
C ALA A 450 7.19 28.36 1.76
N ASP A 451 7.02 27.05 1.89
CA ASP A 451 7.81 26.19 2.79
C ASP A 451 7.68 26.54 4.27
N ILE A 452 6.44 26.80 4.71
CA ILE A 452 6.15 27.06 6.12
C ILE A 452 5.85 25.75 6.85
N TYR A 453 6.73 25.37 7.78
CA TYR A 453 6.64 24.09 8.52
C TYR A 453 6.54 24.26 10.04
N SER A 454 6.85 25.44 10.57
CA SER A 454 6.77 25.72 12.01
C SER A 454 5.82 26.87 12.32
N LEU A 455 5.28 26.85 13.55
CA LEU A 455 4.35 27.88 14.01
C LEU A 455 5.02 29.25 14.12
N ASN A 456 6.26 29.30 14.63
CA ASN A 456 6.99 30.56 14.77
C ASN A 456 7.28 31.17 13.40
N GLN A 457 7.78 30.35 12.46
CA GLN A 457 7.99 30.75 11.08
C GLN A 457 6.70 31.29 10.45
N LEU A 458 5.56 30.66 10.70
CA LEU A 458 4.27 31.13 10.20
C LEU A 458 3.95 32.55 10.71
N HIS A 459 4.10 32.79 12.01
CA HIS A 459 3.80 34.09 12.61
C HIS A 459 4.75 35.18 12.11
N GLU A 460 6.06 34.92 12.12
CA GLU A 460 7.10 35.83 11.65
C GLU A 460 6.89 36.20 10.18
N THR A 461 6.78 35.19 9.33
CA THR A 461 6.58 35.37 7.89
C THR A 461 5.30 36.15 7.60
N LEU A 462 4.20 35.84 8.30
CA LEU A 462 2.94 36.54 8.09
C LEU A 462 3.02 38.00 8.55
N ALA A 463 3.67 38.29 9.67
CA ALA A 463 3.87 39.65 10.16
C ALA A 463 4.69 40.49 9.17
N GLU A 464 5.77 39.93 8.63
CA GLU A 464 6.61 40.57 7.61
C GLU A 464 5.81 40.86 6.33
N LEU A 465 5.12 39.83 5.83
CA LEU A 465 4.30 39.93 4.62
C LEU A 465 3.17 40.98 4.76
N MET A 466 2.52 41.03 5.94
CA MET A 466 1.49 42.02 6.26
C MET A 466 2.05 43.44 6.35
N THR A 467 3.24 43.60 6.92
CA THR A 467 3.91 44.91 7.02
C THR A 467 4.32 45.45 5.65
N GLN A 468 4.83 44.58 4.79
CA GLN A 468 5.23 44.92 3.43
C GLN A 468 4.03 45.18 2.51
N ASN A 469 2.90 44.48 2.73
CA ASN A 469 1.73 44.52 1.86
C ASN A 469 0.48 44.99 2.62
N ILE A 470 0.55 46.18 3.21
CA ILE A 470 -0.49 46.68 4.13
C ILE A 470 -1.87 46.86 3.49
N ASN A 471 -1.95 47.01 2.16
CA ASN A 471 -3.22 47.18 1.45
C ASN A 471 -4.00 45.86 1.30
N MET A 472 -3.42 44.72 1.70
CA MET A 472 -4.06 43.40 1.57
C MET A 472 -5.01 43.11 2.73
N GLN A 473 -6.26 42.81 2.41
CA GLN A 473 -7.33 42.64 3.41
C GLN A 473 -7.52 41.19 3.89
N ARG A 474 -7.05 40.21 3.11
CA ARG A 474 -7.26 38.78 3.38
C ARG A 474 -6.01 37.99 3.03
N TRP A 475 -5.66 37.05 3.90
CA TRP A 475 -4.54 36.11 3.72
C TRP A 475 -5.05 34.69 3.58
N LEU A 476 -4.46 33.93 2.66
CA LEU A 476 -4.75 32.54 2.39
C LEU A 476 -3.62 31.64 2.89
N PHE A 477 -4.01 30.50 3.45
CA PHE A 477 -3.11 29.43 3.90
C PHE A 477 -3.42 28.18 3.08
N LYS A 478 -2.47 27.73 2.25
CA LYS A 478 -2.64 26.59 1.32
C LYS A 478 -1.68 25.46 1.67
N MET A 479 -2.16 24.24 1.93
CA MET A 479 -1.24 23.10 2.19
C MET A 479 -0.64 22.54 0.90
N ASN A 480 0.56 21.94 1.00
CA ASN A 480 1.33 21.50 -0.16
C ASN A 480 0.73 20.34 -0.97
N LEU A 481 0.21 19.28 -0.34
CA LEU A 481 0.05 17.99 -1.01
C LEU A 481 -1.40 17.62 -1.42
N GLN A 482 -2.41 18.44 -1.12
CA GLN A 482 -3.81 18.12 -1.43
C GLN A 482 -4.36 19.03 -2.55
N HIS A 483 -5.25 18.47 -3.38
CA HIS A 483 -5.81 19.12 -4.57
C HIS A 483 -7.16 19.80 -4.28
N GLY A 484 -7.40 20.95 -4.92
CA GLY A 484 -8.65 21.72 -4.85
C GLY A 484 -8.79 22.64 -3.62
N GLY A 485 -9.87 23.42 -3.56
CA GLY A 485 -10.16 24.38 -2.48
C GLY A 485 -10.42 23.80 -1.09
N ARG A 486 -10.38 22.46 -0.93
CA ARG A 486 -10.63 21.76 0.35
C ARG A 486 -9.51 21.94 1.38
N VAL A 487 -8.44 22.61 0.97
CA VAL A 487 -7.12 22.62 1.61
C VAL A 487 -6.63 24.06 1.83
N THR A 488 -7.52 25.01 1.64
CA THR A 488 -7.25 26.43 1.85
C THR A 488 -7.97 26.86 3.12
N ALA A 489 -7.28 27.62 3.97
CA ALA A 489 -7.89 28.43 5.01
C ALA A 489 -7.65 29.89 4.68
N TYR A 490 -8.43 30.78 5.25
CA TYR A 490 -8.25 32.21 5.09
C TYR A 490 -8.43 32.93 6.42
N CYS A 491 -7.89 34.14 6.51
CA CYS A 491 -8.10 35.02 7.65
C CYS A 491 -8.21 36.46 7.17
N ASP A 492 -9.22 37.17 7.65
CA ASP A 492 -9.51 38.56 7.30
C ASP A 492 -8.82 39.51 8.28
N VAL A 493 -8.08 40.47 7.73
CA VAL A 493 -7.26 41.43 8.48
C VAL A 493 -8.14 42.43 9.23
N CYS A 494 -9.42 42.59 8.86
CA CYS A 494 -10.36 43.49 9.53
C CYS A 494 -10.58 43.15 11.02
N HIS A 495 -10.30 41.91 11.43
CA HIS A 495 -10.38 41.45 12.81
C HIS A 495 -9.10 41.65 13.64
N LEU A 496 -8.02 42.14 13.02
CA LEU A 496 -6.75 42.42 13.69
C LEU A 496 -6.80 43.83 14.31
N GLY A 497 -6.66 43.92 15.63
CA GLY A 497 -6.86 45.16 16.40
C GLY A 497 -5.91 46.28 15.98
N CYS A 498 -4.62 45.96 15.88
CA CYS A 498 -3.58 46.91 15.49
C CYS A 498 -3.63 47.32 14.00
N TYR A 499 -4.42 46.65 13.14
CA TYR A 499 -4.40 46.93 11.70
C TYR A 499 -4.84 48.36 11.35
N LYS A 500 -5.91 48.86 11.98
CA LYS A 500 -6.37 50.25 11.77
C LYS A 500 -5.29 51.27 12.12
N TRP A 501 -4.56 51.02 13.21
CA TRP A 501 -3.44 51.85 13.65
C TRP A 501 -2.26 51.77 12.66
N ALA A 502 -1.93 50.57 12.17
CA ALA A 502 -0.88 50.38 11.18
C ALA A 502 -1.21 51.11 9.87
N LEU A 503 -2.46 51.01 9.41
CA LEU A 503 -2.95 51.68 8.21
C LEU A 503 -2.89 53.22 8.34
N GLN A 504 -3.26 53.77 9.50
CA GLN A 504 -3.09 55.20 9.78
C GLN A 504 -1.63 55.65 9.72
N ARG A 505 -0.69 54.82 10.20
CA ARG A 505 0.75 55.13 10.08
C ARG A 505 1.21 55.08 8.63
N TYR A 506 0.77 54.10 7.86
CA TYR A 506 1.07 54.03 6.43
C TYR A 506 0.58 55.29 5.70
N HIS A 507 -0.66 55.72 5.94
CA HIS A 507 -1.18 56.97 5.37
C HIS A 507 -0.43 58.23 5.84
N ARG A 508 0.11 58.23 7.07
CA ARG A 508 0.87 59.36 7.61
C ARG A 508 2.25 59.54 6.95
N TYR A 509 2.96 58.44 6.71
CA TYR A 509 4.31 58.48 6.15
C TYR A 509 4.34 58.36 4.62
N GLY A 510 3.29 57.80 4.03
CA GLY A 510 3.22 57.54 2.59
C GLY A 510 4.08 56.35 2.15
N PRO A 511 3.90 55.87 0.90
CA PRO A 511 4.58 54.69 0.38
C PRO A 511 6.11 54.84 0.32
N ASP A 512 6.62 56.05 0.02
CA ASP A 512 8.06 56.29 -0.17
C ASP A 512 8.86 56.14 1.14
N LEU A 513 8.32 56.65 2.25
CA LEU A 513 8.97 56.54 3.56
C LEU A 513 8.66 55.20 4.25
N TRP A 514 7.57 54.52 3.88
CA TRP A 514 7.18 53.24 4.47
C TRP A 514 8.24 52.14 4.29
N GLY A 515 9.09 52.24 3.27
CA GLY A 515 10.22 51.32 3.09
C GLY A 515 11.30 51.41 4.17
N SER A 516 11.23 52.40 5.07
CA SER A 516 12.21 52.57 6.15
C SER A 516 12.05 51.52 7.25
N GLU A 517 13.14 50.85 7.60
CA GLU A 517 13.19 49.74 8.57
C GLU A 517 12.58 50.13 9.93
N TRP A 518 12.90 51.31 10.46
CA TRP A 518 12.40 51.77 11.77
C TRP A 518 10.87 51.95 11.84
N ILE A 519 10.22 52.30 10.73
CA ILE A 519 8.74 52.46 10.67
C ILE A 519 8.08 51.08 10.64
N GLN A 520 8.63 50.18 9.82
CA GLN A 520 8.14 48.82 9.66
C GLN A 520 8.36 47.98 10.92
N GLU A 521 9.51 48.11 11.57
CA GLU A 521 9.85 47.37 12.79
C GLU A 521 8.82 47.59 13.91
N THR A 522 8.38 48.84 14.09
CA THR A 522 7.35 49.16 15.10
C THR A 522 6.01 48.48 14.80
N VAL A 523 5.66 48.34 13.52
CA VAL A 523 4.41 47.71 13.08
C VAL A 523 4.52 46.19 13.14
N LEU A 524 5.67 45.66 12.71
CA LEU A 524 6.02 44.24 12.74
C LEU A 524 5.93 43.67 14.15
N LEU A 525 6.53 44.34 15.15
CA LEU A 525 6.49 43.90 16.55
C LEU A 525 5.06 43.79 17.08
N ARG A 526 4.20 44.76 16.74
CA ARG A 526 2.78 44.70 17.14
C ARG A 526 1.99 43.60 16.42
N TYR A 527 2.29 43.36 15.14
CA TYR A 527 1.71 42.22 14.44
C TYR A 527 2.13 40.89 15.05
N LEU A 528 3.40 40.73 15.41
CA LEU A 528 3.90 39.53 16.07
C LEU A 528 3.18 39.24 17.39
N ASP A 529 2.88 40.28 18.17
CA ASP A 529 2.14 40.14 19.43
C ASP A 529 0.68 39.71 19.22
N GLU A 530 -0.03 40.27 18.22
CA GLU A 530 -1.46 40.00 18.02
C GLU A 530 -1.78 38.80 17.09
N ILE A 531 -0.89 38.45 16.14
CA ILE A 531 -1.14 37.39 15.14
C ILE A 531 -1.51 36.03 15.75
N PRO A 532 -0.85 35.53 16.81
CA PRO A 532 -1.17 34.21 17.37
C PRO A 532 -2.62 34.11 17.83
N GLU A 533 -3.10 35.12 18.56
CA GLU A 533 -4.49 35.18 19.05
C GLU A 533 -5.47 35.45 17.90
N TRP A 534 -5.12 36.35 16.97
CA TRP A 534 -5.95 36.64 15.81
C TRP A 534 -6.18 35.40 14.94
N LEU A 535 -5.13 34.64 14.60
CA LEU A 535 -5.28 33.40 13.85
C LEU A 535 -6.10 32.36 14.62
N ALA A 536 -5.91 32.24 15.93
CA ALA A 536 -6.64 31.27 16.74
C ALA A 536 -8.16 31.51 16.73
N HIS A 537 -8.60 32.77 16.72
CA HIS A 537 -10.01 33.15 16.81
C HIS A 537 -10.68 33.36 15.44
N TYR A 538 -9.96 33.89 14.45
CA TYR A 538 -10.55 34.39 13.21
C TYR A 538 -10.15 33.61 11.96
N ALA A 539 -9.09 32.80 11.99
CA ALA A 539 -8.74 32.00 10.82
C ALA A 539 -9.73 30.85 10.64
N GLN A 540 -10.20 30.66 9.40
CA GLN A 540 -11.23 29.67 9.09
C GLN A 540 -10.84 28.80 7.89
N PRO A 541 -10.96 27.46 7.99
CA PRO A 541 -10.87 26.59 6.83
C PRO A 541 -11.99 26.91 5.84
N ALA A 542 -11.66 27.03 4.55
CA ALA A 542 -12.64 27.30 3.50
C ALA A 542 -13.72 26.22 3.40
N LYS A 543 -13.39 24.99 3.78
CA LYS A 543 -14.32 23.85 3.83
C LYS A 543 -14.30 23.16 5.19
N THR A 544 -15.25 23.54 6.04
CA THR A 544 -15.39 22.99 7.40
C THR A 544 -15.69 21.49 7.44
N SER A 545 -16.24 20.92 6.35
CA SER A 545 -16.48 19.47 6.25
C SER A 545 -15.19 18.64 6.15
N SER A 546 -14.08 19.25 5.69
CA SER A 546 -12.77 18.59 5.60
C SER A 546 -11.93 18.84 6.84
N TYR A 547 -11.99 20.06 7.38
CA TYR A 547 -11.29 20.47 8.59
C TYR A 547 -12.26 21.24 9.50
N PRO A 548 -12.69 20.66 10.64
CA PRO A 548 -13.70 21.30 11.49
C PRO A 548 -13.24 22.62 12.15
N SER A 549 -11.94 22.81 12.33
CA SER A 549 -11.38 23.97 13.03
C SER A 549 -10.02 24.38 12.46
N TRP A 550 -9.62 25.63 12.72
CA TRP A 550 -8.28 26.13 12.44
C TRP A 550 -7.19 25.26 13.08
N SER A 551 -7.35 24.85 14.34
CA SER A 551 -6.36 24.02 15.03
C SER A 551 -6.09 22.67 14.32
N CYS A 552 -7.14 22.03 13.79
CA CYS A 552 -7.02 20.79 13.02
C CYS A 552 -6.33 21.03 11.67
N PHE A 553 -6.70 22.12 11.01
CA PHE A 553 -6.07 22.58 9.77
C PHE A 553 -4.57 22.85 9.98
N LEU A 554 -4.24 23.73 10.93
CA LEU A 554 -2.88 24.18 11.24
C LEU A 554 -1.95 23.01 11.57
N LYS A 555 -2.40 22.04 12.38
CA LYS A 555 -1.61 20.83 12.70
C LYS A 555 -1.23 20.05 11.43
N THR A 556 -2.13 20.00 10.46
CA THR A 556 -1.89 19.30 9.19
C THR A 556 -1.04 20.13 8.23
N PHE A 557 -1.27 21.45 8.20
CA PHE A 557 -0.52 22.43 7.42
C PHE A 557 0.97 22.39 7.80
N LEU A 558 1.29 22.54 9.09
CA LEU A 558 2.68 22.52 9.58
C LEU A 558 3.38 21.17 9.33
N ARG A 559 2.64 20.05 9.41
CA ARG A 559 3.20 18.72 9.16
C ARG A 559 3.59 18.50 7.68
N GLN A 560 2.84 19.08 6.74
CA GLN A 560 3.06 18.87 5.30
C GLN A 560 3.83 20.02 4.65
N GLY A 561 3.90 21.15 5.33
CA GLY A 561 4.29 22.42 4.73
C GLY A 561 3.13 23.04 3.96
N GLY A 562 3.21 24.35 3.79
CA GLY A 562 2.30 25.09 2.95
C GLY A 562 2.80 26.47 2.58
N VAL A 563 1.93 27.19 1.87
CA VAL A 563 2.16 28.54 1.37
C VAL A 563 1.18 29.48 2.07
N VAL A 564 1.67 30.65 2.45
CA VAL A 564 0.86 31.79 2.84
C VAL A 564 0.92 32.82 1.72
N GLU A 565 -0.22 33.32 1.28
CA GLU A 565 -0.29 34.29 0.19
C GLU A 565 -1.47 35.26 0.38
N ALA A 566 -1.37 36.43 -0.22
CA ALA A 566 -2.43 37.42 -0.20
C ALA A 566 -3.58 37.03 -1.14
N TYR A 567 -4.81 37.31 -0.71
CA TYR A 567 -5.97 37.28 -1.58
C TYR A 567 -6.03 38.56 -2.44
N PRO A 568 -6.47 38.50 -3.71
CA PRO A 568 -6.56 39.69 -4.55
C PRO A 568 -7.39 40.81 -3.91
N PRO A 569 -6.92 42.08 -3.92
CA PRO A 569 -7.59 43.20 -3.25
C PRO A 569 -8.77 43.76 -4.07
N SER A 570 -9.66 42.88 -4.51
CA SER A 570 -10.85 43.22 -5.28
C SER A 570 -12.02 42.33 -4.91
N GLU A 571 -13.24 42.89 -4.96
CA GLU A 571 -14.47 42.12 -4.77
C GLU A 571 -14.81 41.26 -6.00
N SER A 572 -14.32 41.64 -7.19
CA SER A 572 -14.56 40.95 -8.46
C SER A 572 -13.29 40.25 -8.93
N VAL A 573 -13.12 38.99 -8.51
CA VAL A 573 -12.01 38.13 -8.92
C VAL A 573 -12.53 37.01 -9.81
N THR A 574 -11.90 36.80 -10.96
CA THR A 574 -12.16 35.64 -11.82
C THR A 574 -10.95 34.74 -11.84
N TYR A 575 -11.13 33.44 -11.62
CA TYR A 575 -10.05 32.47 -11.73
C TYR A 575 -10.13 31.74 -13.07
N LEU A 576 -8.97 31.33 -13.58
CA LEU A 576 -8.82 30.64 -14.84
C LEU A 576 -7.99 29.38 -14.66
N THR A 577 -8.27 28.38 -15.48
CA THR A 577 -7.40 27.20 -15.65
C THR A 577 -6.95 27.13 -17.10
N VAL A 578 -5.63 27.03 -17.30
CA VAL A 578 -5.03 26.77 -18.61
C VAL A 578 -4.29 25.44 -18.57
N ASP A 579 -4.64 24.55 -19.48
CA ASP A 579 -3.96 23.26 -19.65
C ASP A 579 -2.98 23.34 -20.82
N MET A 580 -1.77 22.85 -20.59
CA MET A 580 -0.67 22.85 -21.55
C MET A 580 -0.08 21.45 -21.71
N LEU A 581 0.47 21.21 -22.89
CA LEU A 581 1.39 20.12 -23.15
C LEU A 581 2.80 20.69 -23.31
N LEU A 582 3.68 20.30 -22.40
CA LEU A 582 5.12 20.52 -22.50
C LEU A 582 5.69 19.35 -23.29
N GLU A 583 5.96 19.58 -24.57
CA GLU A 583 6.37 18.53 -25.48
C GLU A 583 7.77 18.02 -25.13
N PRO A 584 8.05 16.72 -25.29
CA PRO A 584 9.40 16.17 -25.17
C PRO A 584 10.43 16.86 -26.06
N GLY A 585 9.99 17.43 -27.18
CA GLY A 585 10.82 18.22 -28.09
C GLY A 585 11.16 19.64 -27.61
N GLY A 586 10.60 20.10 -26.49
CA GLY A 586 10.87 21.42 -25.89
C GLY A 586 9.86 22.51 -26.25
N GLU A 587 8.83 22.21 -27.03
CA GLU A 587 7.76 23.14 -27.37
C GLU A 587 6.67 23.19 -26.28
N VAL A 588 6.01 24.34 -26.15
CA VAL A 588 4.91 24.56 -25.21
C VAL A 588 3.62 24.80 -25.97
N THR A 589 2.65 23.91 -25.83
CA THR A 589 1.37 23.97 -26.55
C THR A 589 0.22 24.14 -25.56
N MET A 590 -0.58 25.21 -25.69
CA MET A 590 -1.82 25.37 -24.93
C MET A 590 -2.93 24.49 -25.53
N LEU A 591 -3.58 23.68 -24.68
CA LEU A 591 -4.60 22.71 -25.10
C LEU A 591 -6.02 23.11 -24.69
N SER A 592 -6.17 23.75 -23.53
CA SER A 592 -7.46 24.22 -23.01
C SER A 592 -7.28 25.50 -22.20
N CYS A 593 -8.26 26.38 -22.26
CA CYS A 593 -8.34 27.57 -21.42
C CYS A 593 -9.80 27.79 -21.00
N GLY A 594 -10.04 27.97 -19.72
CA GLY A 594 -11.39 28.21 -19.23
C GLY A 594 -11.47 28.99 -17.93
N ASP A 595 -12.53 29.78 -17.78
CA ASP A 595 -12.81 30.53 -16.55
C ASP A 595 -13.51 29.60 -15.55
N GLN A 596 -12.97 29.51 -14.34
CA GLN A 596 -13.45 28.62 -13.29
C GLN A 596 -14.79 29.11 -12.72
N LEU A 597 -15.76 28.21 -12.66
CA LEU A 597 -17.03 28.38 -11.97
C LEU A 597 -16.89 27.89 -10.54
N HIS A 598 -17.13 28.78 -9.58
CA HIS A 598 -17.00 28.51 -8.16
C HIS A 598 -18.33 28.16 -7.53
N GLY A 599 -18.26 27.34 -6.50
CA GLY A 599 -19.39 26.96 -5.69
C GLY A 599 -19.81 27.98 -4.65
N SER A 600 -20.66 27.53 -3.72
CA SER A 600 -21.08 28.31 -2.56
C SER A 600 -19.90 28.74 -1.68
N CYS A 601 -18.81 27.98 -1.70
CA CYS A 601 -17.51 28.41 -1.24
C CYS A 601 -16.73 28.96 -2.44
N GLN A 602 -16.34 30.24 -2.39
CA GLN A 602 -15.63 30.98 -3.46
C GLN A 602 -14.30 30.35 -3.90
N LEU A 603 -13.82 29.30 -3.21
CA LEU A 603 -12.56 28.61 -3.50
C LEU A 603 -12.76 27.17 -4.03
N GLU A 604 -14.00 26.67 -4.08
CA GLU A 604 -14.30 25.33 -4.65
C GLU A 604 -14.73 25.45 -6.11
N VAL A 605 -13.94 24.87 -7.01
CA VAL A 605 -14.23 24.84 -8.45
C VAL A 605 -15.20 23.70 -8.76
N ILE A 606 -16.27 24.01 -9.46
CA ILE A 606 -17.32 23.04 -9.87
C ILE A 606 -17.30 22.80 -11.37
N GLY A 607 -16.82 23.79 -12.12
CA GLY A 607 -16.74 23.71 -13.56
C GLY A 607 -15.90 24.83 -14.15
N SER A 608 -15.93 24.94 -15.47
CA SER A 608 -15.33 26.05 -16.19
C SER A 608 -16.07 26.37 -17.47
N THR A 609 -15.94 27.62 -17.93
CA THR A 609 -16.42 28.06 -19.25
C THR A 609 -15.29 27.96 -20.26
N VAL A 610 -15.54 27.37 -21.43
CA VAL A 610 -14.53 27.17 -22.48
C VAL A 610 -15.04 27.77 -23.81
N PRO A 611 -14.24 28.60 -24.52
CA PRO A 611 -12.96 29.17 -24.08
C PRO A 611 -13.11 30.16 -22.92
N GLN A 612 -11.98 30.54 -22.30
CA GLN A 612 -11.94 31.66 -21.36
C GLN A 612 -12.22 32.99 -22.09
N THR A 613 -12.84 33.93 -21.39
CA THR A 613 -13.15 35.28 -21.90
C THR A 613 -12.69 36.40 -20.96
N SER A 614 -11.96 36.08 -19.89
CA SER A 614 -11.62 37.05 -18.84
C SER A 614 -10.29 37.75 -19.08
N VAL A 615 -9.35 37.15 -19.79
CA VAL A 615 -7.99 37.68 -20.01
C VAL A 615 -7.70 37.77 -21.51
N HIS A 616 -6.99 38.81 -21.94
CA HIS A 616 -6.57 38.93 -23.34
C HIS A 616 -5.70 37.73 -23.76
N PRO A 617 -5.99 37.06 -24.91
CA PRO A 617 -5.29 35.84 -25.33
C PRO A 617 -3.76 35.97 -25.40
N ASP A 618 -3.24 37.09 -25.90
CA ASP A 618 -1.78 37.29 -26.03
C ASP A 618 -1.09 37.40 -24.66
N ALA A 619 -1.72 38.09 -23.71
CA ALA A 619 -1.18 38.20 -22.34
C ALA A 619 -1.20 36.84 -21.65
N LEU A 620 -2.31 36.10 -21.79
CA LEU A 620 -2.44 34.74 -21.27
C LEU A 620 -1.41 33.80 -21.88
N HIS A 621 -1.23 33.85 -23.20
CA HIS A 621 -0.25 33.04 -23.91
C HIS A 621 1.18 33.33 -23.45
N SER A 622 1.55 34.61 -23.34
CA SER A 622 2.87 35.03 -22.85
C SER A 622 3.18 34.47 -21.46
N ILE A 623 2.24 34.60 -20.51
CA ILE A 623 2.37 34.06 -19.15
C ILE A 623 2.54 32.54 -19.20
N CYS A 624 1.65 31.85 -19.91
CA CYS A 624 1.65 30.39 -20.00
C CYS A 624 2.93 29.83 -20.65
N VAL A 625 3.44 30.46 -21.71
CA VAL A 625 4.70 30.05 -22.36
C VAL A 625 5.89 30.24 -21.43
N ARG A 626 5.95 31.35 -20.67
CA ARG A 626 7.02 31.58 -19.69
C ARG A 626 7.01 30.52 -18.58
N VAL A 627 5.84 30.22 -18.03
CA VAL A 627 5.68 29.14 -17.04
C VAL A 627 6.04 27.78 -17.64
N GLY A 628 5.59 27.48 -18.86
CA GLY A 628 5.91 26.23 -19.55
C GLY A 628 7.41 26.06 -19.82
N ARG A 629 8.12 27.13 -20.20
CA ARG A 629 9.58 27.13 -20.38
C ARG A 629 10.31 26.92 -19.05
N ALA A 630 9.87 27.57 -17.97
CA ALA A 630 10.42 27.35 -16.63
C ALA A 630 10.22 25.88 -16.18
N CYS A 631 9.04 25.30 -16.44
CA CYS A 631 8.79 23.89 -16.19
C CYS A 631 9.79 22.98 -16.96
N LEU A 632 10.02 23.24 -18.25
CA LEU A 632 10.96 22.48 -19.07
C LEU A 632 12.41 22.56 -18.54
N GLN A 633 12.85 23.74 -18.09
CA GLN A 633 14.17 23.92 -17.46
C GLN A 633 14.35 23.04 -16.21
N HIS A 634 13.25 22.75 -15.50
CA HIS A 634 13.22 21.87 -14.34
C HIS A 634 12.84 20.42 -14.66
N LEU A 635 13.00 19.99 -15.92
CA LEU A 635 12.74 18.63 -16.39
C LEU A 635 11.27 18.18 -16.22
N ILE A 636 10.33 19.13 -16.23
CA ILE A 636 8.90 18.85 -16.23
C ILE A 636 8.43 18.75 -17.68
N VAL A 637 8.10 17.54 -18.12
CA VAL A 637 7.63 17.22 -19.49
C VAL A 637 6.26 16.56 -19.39
N GLY A 638 5.39 16.76 -20.39
CA GLY A 638 4.04 16.22 -20.43
C GLY A 638 2.98 17.27 -20.07
N TYR A 639 1.86 16.81 -19.51
CA TYR A 639 0.71 17.68 -19.25
C TYR A 639 0.88 18.49 -17.98
N VAL A 640 0.53 19.77 -18.04
CA VAL A 640 0.59 20.71 -16.91
C VAL A 640 -0.64 21.61 -16.96
N SER A 641 -1.21 21.92 -15.80
CA SER A 641 -2.32 22.85 -15.63
C SER A 641 -1.91 24.02 -14.76
N VAL A 642 -2.19 25.23 -15.20
CA VAL A 642 -1.87 26.49 -14.52
C VAL A 642 -3.15 27.18 -14.09
N GLY A 643 -3.25 27.49 -12.80
CA GLY A 643 -4.32 28.31 -12.23
C GLY A 643 -3.92 29.78 -12.22
N LEU A 644 -4.79 30.65 -12.70
CA LEU A 644 -4.61 32.11 -12.67
C LEU A 644 -5.78 32.79 -11.95
N ALA A 645 -5.54 33.98 -11.42
CA ALA A 645 -6.55 34.87 -10.86
C ALA A 645 -6.42 36.24 -11.54
N THR A 646 -7.51 36.76 -12.08
CA THR A 646 -7.56 38.10 -12.65
C THR A 646 -8.57 38.98 -11.93
N TYR A 647 -8.20 40.26 -11.78
CA TYR A 647 -9.01 41.27 -11.12
C TYR A 647 -8.59 42.66 -11.62
N MET A 648 -9.47 43.63 -11.43
CA MET A 648 -9.14 45.05 -11.66
C MET A 648 -8.53 45.65 -10.40
N ASP A 649 -7.35 46.25 -10.54
CA ASP A 649 -6.72 46.98 -9.45
C ASP A 649 -7.43 48.33 -9.26
N ASN A 650 -7.98 48.56 -8.07
CA ASN A 650 -8.68 49.80 -7.75
C ASN A 650 -7.79 51.04 -7.80
N HIS A 651 -6.47 50.89 -7.61
CA HIS A 651 -5.52 52.00 -7.62
C HIS A 651 -5.08 52.38 -9.03
N THR A 652 -4.67 51.40 -9.84
CA THR A 652 -4.16 51.66 -11.20
C THR A 652 -5.26 51.64 -12.26
N LYS A 653 -6.44 51.08 -11.95
CA LYS A 653 -7.51 50.76 -12.91
C LYS A 653 -7.06 49.85 -14.05
N GLU A 654 -5.99 49.08 -13.84
CA GLU A 654 -5.49 48.11 -14.80
C GLU A 654 -5.91 46.69 -14.40
N GLN A 655 -6.11 45.85 -15.41
CA GLN A 655 -6.31 44.43 -15.21
C GLN A 655 -5.00 43.77 -14.78
N LYS A 656 -4.99 43.14 -13.61
CA LYS A 656 -3.88 42.31 -13.13
C LYS A 656 -4.21 40.83 -13.29
N VAL A 657 -3.18 40.04 -13.56
CA VAL A 657 -3.27 38.57 -13.68
C VAL A 657 -2.18 37.95 -12.82
N TRP A 658 -2.57 37.21 -11.79
CA TRP A 658 -1.67 36.49 -10.93
C TRP A 658 -1.69 35.00 -11.23
N VAL A 659 -0.53 34.37 -11.22
CA VAL A 659 -0.41 32.92 -11.27
C VAL A 659 -0.49 32.37 -9.85
N ILE A 660 -1.45 31.47 -9.59
CA ILE A 660 -1.82 31.04 -8.23
C ILE A 660 -1.62 29.54 -7.97
N ASP A 661 -1.53 28.73 -9.03
CA ASP A 661 -1.45 27.27 -8.88
C ASP A 661 -0.80 26.59 -10.08
N LEU A 662 -0.10 25.49 -9.83
CA LEU A 662 0.52 24.63 -10.83
C LEU A 662 0.23 23.18 -10.48
N ALA A 663 -0.39 22.46 -11.39
CA ALA A 663 -0.60 21.02 -11.27
C ALA A 663 0.13 20.30 -12.40
N VAL A 664 0.99 19.36 -12.04
CA VAL A 664 1.72 18.52 -13.00
C VAL A 664 0.95 17.22 -13.21
N GLY A 665 0.46 17.04 -14.42
CA GLY A 665 -0.39 15.92 -14.80
C GLY A 665 -1.53 16.35 -15.71
N TYR A 666 -2.27 15.36 -16.18
CA TYR A 666 -3.45 15.60 -17.00
C TYR A 666 -4.62 16.05 -16.11
N SER A 667 -5.27 17.17 -16.45
CA SER A 667 -6.36 17.72 -15.64
C SER A 667 -7.74 17.17 -16.04
N ASP A 668 -8.70 17.28 -15.13
CA ASP A 668 -10.10 16.92 -15.42
C ASP A 668 -10.74 17.87 -16.44
N GLN A 669 -10.35 19.16 -16.41
CA GLN A 669 -10.78 20.15 -17.40
C GLN A 669 -10.32 19.74 -18.80
N LEU A 670 -9.06 19.34 -18.96
CA LEU A 670 -8.53 18.90 -20.25
C LEU A 670 -9.27 17.67 -20.76
N ALA A 671 -9.53 16.68 -19.90
CA ALA A 671 -10.23 15.46 -20.28
C ALA A 671 -11.64 15.78 -20.81
N MET A 672 -12.38 16.64 -20.09
CA MET A 672 -13.71 17.07 -20.52
C MET A 672 -13.67 17.97 -21.76
N THR A 673 -12.62 18.78 -21.92
CA THR A 673 -12.40 19.57 -23.14
C THR A 673 -12.20 18.65 -24.35
N GLN A 674 -11.47 17.54 -24.22
CA GLN A 674 -11.34 16.57 -25.33
C GLN A 674 -12.69 15.98 -25.73
N MET A 675 -13.57 15.70 -24.76
CA MET A 675 -14.94 15.25 -25.03
C MET A 675 -15.78 16.31 -25.73
N LEU A 676 -15.70 17.57 -25.28
CA LEU A 676 -16.36 18.70 -25.93
C LEU A 676 -15.95 18.80 -27.41
N LEU A 677 -14.65 18.77 -27.67
CA LEU A 677 -14.11 18.86 -29.04
C LEU A 677 -14.48 17.65 -29.89
N MET A 678 -14.52 16.44 -29.31
CA MET A 678 -14.96 15.23 -30.00
C MET A 678 -16.44 15.32 -30.43
N VAL A 679 -17.32 15.77 -29.53
CA VAL A 679 -18.76 15.80 -29.78
C VAL A 679 -19.17 16.94 -30.72
N THR A 680 -18.52 18.11 -30.58
CA THR A 680 -18.75 19.25 -31.47
C THR A 680 -18.08 19.08 -32.83
N GLY A 681 -16.94 18.36 -32.90
CA GLY A 681 -16.05 18.35 -34.07
C GLY A 681 -15.29 19.67 -34.23
N GLY A 682 -15.32 20.54 -33.22
CA GLY A 682 -14.68 21.85 -33.23
C GLY A 682 -13.18 21.78 -32.94
N SER A 683 -12.51 22.91 -33.12
CA SER A 683 -11.14 23.14 -32.68
C SER A 683 -11.10 24.30 -31.71
N LEU A 684 -10.23 24.22 -30.69
CA LEU A 684 -10.03 25.29 -29.72
C LEU A 684 -8.72 25.99 -30.04
N ASN A 685 -8.79 27.24 -30.51
CA ASN A 685 -7.61 28.07 -30.68
C ASN A 685 -7.50 29.04 -29.50
N CYS A 686 -6.58 28.76 -28.57
CA CYS A 686 -6.36 29.57 -27.38
C CYS A 686 -5.72 30.95 -27.67
N LEU A 687 -5.26 31.19 -28.90
CA LEU A 687 -4.60 32.45 -29.32
C LEU A 687 -5.56 33.45 -29.96
N ARG A 688 -6.77 33.04 -30.35
CA ARG A 688 -7.73 33.96 -30.97
C ARG A 688 -8.72 34.48 -29.93
N PRO A 689 -8.98 35.80 -29.87
CA PRO A 689 -10.03 36.33 -29.03
C PRO A 689 -11.39 35.78 -29.49
N ALA A 690 -12.21 35.34 -28.55
CA ALA A 690 -13.61 35.05 -28.84
C ALA A 690 -14.29 36.36 -29.26
N PRO A 691 -14.90 36.45 -30.46
CA PRO A 691 -15.55 37.68 -30.87
C PRO A 691 -16.77 37.93 -29.99
N PHE A 692 -16.74 39.04 -29.25
CA PHE A 692 -17.89 39.56 -28.53
C PHE A 692 -18.88 40.14 -29.55
N SER A 693 -19.94 39.40 -29.93
CA SER A 693 -20.97 39.96 -30.81
C SER A 693 -22.02 40.72 -30.00
N SER A 694 -21.88 42.05 -29.90
CA SER A 694 -22.94 42.94 -29.37
C SER A 694 -23.78 43.62 -30.47
N HIS A 695 -23.57 43.29 -31.76
CA HIS A 695 -24.37 43.85 -32.84
C HIS A 695 -24.97 42.77 -33.75
N ARG A 696 -26.30 42.67 -33.76
CA ARG A 696 -27.07 42.05 -34.84
C ARG A 696 -26.95 42.94 -36.07
N SER A 697 -25.95 42.68 -36.90
CA SER A 697 -25.88 43.25 -38.26
C SER A 697 -26.44 42.24 -39.25
N GLU A 698 -27.34 42.71 -40.11
CA GLU A 698 -28.17 41.91 -40.98
C GLU A 698 -27.40 41.08 -42.03
N LYS A 699 -27.89 39.85 -42.22
CA LYS A 699 -27.85 39.00 -43.42
C LYS A 699 -26.75 39.33 -44.45
N ARG A 700 -25.61 38.64 -44.36
CA ARG A 700 -24.87 38.14 -45.53
C ARG A 700 -24.42 36.70 -45.29
N GLN A 701 -24.87 35.81 -46.17
CA GLN A 701 -24.49 34.39 -46.20
C GLN A 701 -23.02 34.26 -46.65
N HIS A 702 -22.10 34.24 -45.69
CA HIS A 702 -20.77 33.66 -45.85
C HIS A 702 -20.59 32.67 -44.68
N PHE A 703 -20.15 31.44 -44.98
CA PHE A 703 -19.88 30.38 -44.01
C PHE A 703 -18.72 30.79 -43.08
N TYR A 704 -19.02 31.57 -42.04
CA TYR A 704 -18.11 31.76 -40.92
C TYR A 704 -18.18 30.52 -40.00
N PRO A 705 -17.06 30.10 -39.39
CA PRO A 705 -17.09 29.07 -38.34
C PRO A 705 -18.05 29.53 -37.24
N LEU A 706 -19.02 28.69 -36.88
CA LEU A 706 -19.92 28.93 -35.74
C LEU A 706 -19.06 28.98 -34.48
N ASN A 707 -18.99 30.14 -33.85
CA ASN A 707 -18.37 30.27 -32.54
C ASN A 707 -19.33 29.68 -31.51
N CYS A 708 -18.89 28.67 -30.78
CA CYS A 708 -19.67 28.07 -29.71
C CYS A 708 -18.94 28.25 -28.38
N PHE A 709 -19.71 28.50 -27.33
CA PHE A 709 -19.25 28.51 -25.95
C PHE A 709 -19.75 27.26 -25.25
N ALA A 710 -18.95 26.74 -24.32
CA ALA A 710 -19.30 25.59 -23.52
C ALA A 710 -19.13 25.86 -22.04
N VAL A 711 -19.96 25.19 -21.23
CA VAL A 711 -19.78 25.10 -19.78
C VAL A 711 -19.56 23.65 -19.42
N ILE A 712 -18.49 23.38 -18.70
CA ILE A 712 -18.05 22.05 -18.30
C ILE A 712 -18.18 21.95 -16.78
N GLY A 713 -18.88 20.95 -16.28
CA GLY A 713 -18.81 20.51 -14.89
C GLY A 713 -18.22 19.10 -14.82
N SER A 714 -17.05 18.94 -14.19
CA SER A 714 -16.33 17.65 -14.15
C SER A 714 -16.59 16.84 -12.87
N HIS A 715 -17.03 17.49 -11.79
CA HIS A 715 -17.22 16.86 -10.47
C HIS A 715 -18.60 17.14 -9.90
N LEU A 716 -19.65 17.03 -10.72
CA LEU A 716 -21.02 17.24 -10.26
C LEU A 716 -21.45 16.04 -9.42
N PHE A 717 -21.83 16.31 -8.17
CA PHE A 717 -22.14 15.30 -7.16
C PHE A 717 -23.54 15.51 -6.60
N HIS A 718 -24.29 14.41 -6.49
CA HIS A 718 -25.56 14.38 -5.80
C HIS A 718 -25.84 12.98 -5.23
N SER A 719 -26.10 12.88 -3.92
CA SER A 719 -26.27 11.60 -3.22
C SER A 719 -27.40 10.74 -3.80
N ASN A 720 -28.52 11.38 -4.17
CA ASN A 720 -29.70 10.68 -4.70
C ASN A 720 -29.55 10.15 -6.13
N LEU A 721 -28.51 10.56 -6.88
CA LEU A 721 -28.26 9.97 -8.21
C LEU A 721 -28.01 8.46 -8.14
N SER A 722 -27.54 7.95 -7.00
CA SER A 722 -27.33 6.52 -6.78
C SER A 722 -28.60 5.67 -6.95
N MET A 723 -29.78 6.29 -6.83
CA MET A 723 -31.07 5.62 -7.00
C MET A 723 -31.44 5.40 -8.48
N LEU A 724 -30.83 6.15 -9.41
CA LEU A 724 -31.15 6.09 -10.83
C LEU A 724 -30.08 5.30 -11.60
N TYR A 725 -30.52 4.40 -12.48
CA TYR A 725 -29.64 3.80 -13.48
C TYR A 725 -29.40 4.79 -14.63
N HIS A 726 -28.22 4.76 -15.26
CA HIS A 726 -27.85 5.73 -16.31
C HIS A 726 -28.86 5.78 -17.45
N ASN A 727 -29.39 4.64 -17.89
CA ASN A 727 -30.39 4.59 -18.95
C ASN A 727 -31.70 5.31 -18.53
N THR A 728 -32.16 5.09 -17.29
CA THR A 728 -33.32 5.79 -16.75
C THR A 728 -33.05 7.29 -16.64
N PHE A 729 -31.87 7.67 -16.11
CA PHE A 729 -31.44 9.06 -16.03
C PHE A 729 -31.44 9.76 -17.40
N LEU A 730 -30.86 9.14 -18.43
CA LEU A 730 -30.83 9.67 -19.79
C LEU A 730 -32.23 9.77 -20.41
N LYS A 731 -33.13 8.83 -20.14
CA LYS A 731 -34.54 8.90 -20.57
C LYS A 731 -35.27 10.08 -19.91
N THR A 732 -35.08 10.26 -18.61
CA THR A 732 -35.65 11.40 -17.87
C THR A 732 -35.11 12.72 -18.41
N CYS A 733 -33.81 12.82 -18.69
CA CYS A 733 -33.20 14.00 -19.31
C CYS A 733 -33.84 14.30 -20.69
N LYS A 734 -33.97 13.29 -21.55
CA LYS A 734 -34.61 13.44 -22.87
C LYS A 734 -36.05 13.94 -22.79
N LEU A 735 -36.83 13.48 -21.81
CA LEU A 735 -38.21 13.94 -21.60
C LEU A 735 -38.29 15.44 -21.26
N HIS A 736 -37.25 15.97 -20.62
CA HIS A 736 -37.14 17.40 -20.27
C HIS A 736 -36.40 18.21 -21.34
N GLY A 737 -36.17 17.65 -22.55
CA GLY A 737 -35.42 18.32 -23.61
C GLY A 737 -33.92 18.43 -23.36
N ILE A 738 -33.39 17.77 -22.32
CA ILE A 738 -31.96 17.77 -21.99
C ILE A 738 -31.27 16.71 -22.84
N GLY A 739 -30.55 17.16 -23.86
CA GLY A 739 -29.75 16.31 -24.73
C GLY A 739 -28.92 17.11 -25.71
N PHE A 740 -28.02 16.42 -26.43
CA PHE A 740 -27.17 17.04 -27.44
C PHE A 740 -27.74 16.85 -28.83
N ASN A 741 -27.92 17.95 -29.56
CA ASN A 741 -28.36 17.93 -30.95
C ASN A 741 -27.14 17.83 -31.88
N LYS A 742 -26.93 16.65 -32.46
CA LYS A 742 -25.80 16.40 -33.39
C LYS A 742 -25.81 17.29 -34.64
N LYS A 743 -26.98 17.75 -35.10
CA LYS A 743 -27.09 18.61 -36.29
C LYS A 743 -26.71 20.06 -35.99
N GLN A 744 -27.21 20.59 -34.88
CA GLN A 744 -26.92 21.97 -34.45
C GLN A 744 -25.61 22.10 -33.67
N LYS A 745 -25.00 20.98 -33.26
CA LYS A 745 -23.81 20.92 -32.40
C LYS A 745 -23.97 21.67 -31.07
N GLN A 746 -25.21 21.73 -30.56
CA GLN A 746 -25.61 22.43 -29.35
C GLN A 746 -26.37 21.50 -28.41
N GLY A 747 -26.47 21.90 -27.13
CA GLY A 747 -27.19 21.15 -26.10
C GLY A 747 -26.25 20.50 -25.09
N THR A 748 -26.71 19.41 -24.47
CA THR A 748 -26.09 18.85 -23.25
C THR A 748 -25.56 17.43 -23.44
N VAL A 749 -24.32 17.21 -23.01
CA VAL A 749 -23.63 15.91 -23.00
C VAL A 749 -23.24 15.56 -21.57
N PHE A 750 -23.30 14.28 -21.21
CA PHE A 750 -22.92 13.80 -19.87
C PHE A 750 -21.67 12.92 -19.93
N ALA A 751 -20.83 12.95 -18.91
CA ALA A 751 -19.75 12.00 -18.71
C ALA A 751 -20.09 11.07 -17.53
N PHE A 752 -20.15 9.77 -17.78
CA PHE A 752 -20.41 8.76 -16.74
C PHE A 752 -19.10 8.10 -16.33
N TYR A 753 -18.86 8.02 -15.02
CA TYR A 753 -17.58 7.57 -14.45
C TYR A 753 -17.66 6.20 -13.79
N ASP A 754 -18.81 5.78 -13.27
CA ASP A 754 -18.91 4.55 -12.50
C ASP A 754 -20.29 3.92 -12.60
N ARG A 755 -20.38 2.62 -12.30
CA ARG A 755 -21.64 1.86 -12.22
C ARG A 755 -22.16 1.73 -10.78
N SER A 756 -21.25 1.79 -9.80
CA SER A 756 -21.48 1.26 -8.46
C SER A 756 -22.20 2.26 -7.57
N GLU A 757 -21.62 3.45 -7.41
CA GLU A 757 -22.18 4.51 -6.58
C GLU A 757 -23.14 5.39 -7.38
N ARG A 758 -22.81 5.72 -8.64
CA ARG A 758 -23.62 6.60 -9.52
C ARG A 758 -23.98 7.93 -8.85
N ARG A 759 -23.06 8.48 -8.05
CA ARG A 759 -23.29 9.74 -7.33
C ARG A 759 -22.65 10.95 -8.01
N SER A 760 -21.74 10.70 -8.95
CA SER A 760 -21.00 11.73 -9.66
C SER A 760 -21.21 11.61 -11.17
N ILE A 761 -21.41 12.75 -11.82
CA ILE A 761 -21.52 12.87 -13.28
C ILE A 761 -20.71 14.07 -13.76
N GLY A 762 -20.25 14.01 -15.00
CA GLY A 762 -19.81 15.18 -15.73
C GLY A 762 -20.94 15.71 -16.60
N MET A 763 -20.98 17.02 -16.84
CA MET A 763 -21.93 17.66 -17.75
C MET A 763 -21.24 18.71 -18.60
N ILE A 764 -21.54 18.73 -19.89
CA ILE A 764 -21.07 19.73 -20.84
C ILE A 764 -22.30 20.34 -21.52
N THR A 765 -22.49 21.64 -21.42
CA THR A 765 -23.50 22.37 -22.20
C THR A 765 -22.82 23.21 -23.26
N VAL A 766 -23.37 23.20 -24.48
CA VAL A 766 -22.83 23.94 -25.63
C VAL A 766 -23.93 24.84 -26.20
N SER A 767 -23.62 26.12 -26.38
CA SER A 767 -24.48 27.13 -27.01
C SER A 767 -23.67 28.03 -27.94
N GLU A 768 -24.35 28.85 -28.75
CA GLU A 768 -23.72 29.88 -29.61
C GLU A 768 -23.18 31.05 -28.79
N ASP A 769 -23.73 31.28 -27.60
CA ASP A 769 -23.40 32.37 -26.70
C ASP A 769 -23.08 31.87 -25.29
N LEU A 770 -22.17 32.57 -24.60
CA LEU A 770 -21.75 32.20 -23.24
C LEU A 770 -22.91 32.25 -22.24
N GLN A 771 -23.79 33.25 -22.36
CA GLN A 771 -24.94 33.40 -21.47
C GLN A 771 -25.90 32.23 -21.62
N GLY A 772 -26.23 31.83 -22.85
CA GLY A 772 -27.05 30.68 -23.16
C GLY A 772 -26.44 29.39 -22.61
N ALA A 773 -25.13 29.16 -22.80
CA ALA A 773 -24.46 27.97 -22.28
C ALA A 773 -24.54 27.87 -20.75
N LEU A 774 -24.35 28.99 -20.04
CA LEU A 774 -24.47 29.10 -18.58
C LEU A 774 -25.89 28.92 -18.08
N VAL A 775 -26.87 29.57 -18.72
CA VAL A 775 -28.29 29.46 -18.36
C VAL A 775 -28.77 28.04 -18.57
N THR A 776 -28.44 27.40 -19.70
CA THR A 776 -28.76 25.99 -19.94
C THR A 776 -28.07 25.07 -18.92
N PHE A 777 -26.81 25.32 -18.57
CA PHE A 777 -26.10 24.54 -17.55
C PHE A 777 -26.83 24.59 -16.19
N ALA A 778 -27.18 25.80 -15.75
CA ALA A 778 -27.89 26.05 -14.51
C ALA A 778 -29.30 25.43 -14.49
N GLN A 779 -30.06 25.63 -15.56
CA GLN A 779 -31.40 25.08 -15.72
C GLN A 779 -31.37 23.55 -15.68
N ASN A 780 -30.42 22.92 -16.38
CA ASN A 780 -30.30 21.47 -16.37
C ASN A 780 -29.98 20.92 -14.98
N LEU A 781 -29.06 21.55 -14.24
CA LEU A 781 -28.76 21.15 -12.86
C LEU A 781 -29.98 21.28 -11.95
N SER A 782 -30.73 22.39 -12.07
CA SER A 782 -31.96 22.61 -11.31
C SER A 782 -33.03 21.56 -11.64
N VAL A 783 -33.28 21.28 -12.92
CA VAL A 783 -34.25 20.26 -13.35
C VAL A 783 -33.84 18.88 -12.83
N ILE A 784 -32.56 18.50 -12.97
CA ILE A 784 -32.06 17.22 -12.46
C ILE A 784 -32.24 17.15 -10.94
N HIS A 785 -31.88 18.21 -10.20
CA HIS A 785 -32.04 18.27 -8.76
C HIS A 785 -33.49 18.07 -8.32
N GLN A 786 -34.44 18.76 -8.97
CA GLN A 786 -35.87 18.64 -8.68
C GLN A 786 -36.43 17.24 -8.98
N GLN A 787 -35.92 16.55 -10.00
CA GLN A 787 -36.37 15.20 -10.36
C GLN A 787 -35.88 14.13 -9.37
N ILE A 788 -34.70 14.32 -8.77
CA ILE A 788 -34.10 13.32 -7.87
C ILE A 788 -34.24 13.67 -6.38
N SER A 789 -34.78 14.85 -6.07
CA SER A 789 -34.95 15.34 -4.70
C SER A 789 -36.43 15.49 -4.40
N SER A 790 -36.84 15.10 -3.19
CA SER A 790 -38.19 15.31 -2.68
C SER A 790 -38.15 16.22 -1.46
N SER A 791 -39.29 16.77 -1.05
CA SER A 791 -39.40 17.61 0.15
C SER A 791 -38.90 16.92 1.42
N LYS A 792 -38.89 15.59 1.46
CA LYS A 792 -38.37 14.77 2.58
C LYS A 792 -36.94 14.24 2.35
N MET A 793 -36.41 14.29 1.12
CA MET A 793 -35.08 13.75 0.77
C MET A 793 -34.34 14.67 -0.20
N GLN A 794 -33.73 15.72 0.32
CA GLN A 794 -32.94 16.69 -0.45
C GLN A 794 -31.58 16.12 -0.91
N GLY A 795 -30.99 15.22 -0.13
CA GLY A 795 -29.67 14.67 -0.42
C GLY A 795 -28.51 15.68 -0.28
N GLU A 796 -27.28 15.18 -0.27
CA GLU A 796 -26.07 15.99 -0.30
C GLU A 796 -25.69 16.27 -1.77
N THR A 797 -25.44 17.53 -2.12
CA THR A 797 -25.22 17.95 -3.51
C THR A 797 -24.35 19.20 -3.62
N ASN A 798 -23.59 19.31 -4.70
CA ASN A 798 -22.90 20.54 -5.10
C ASN A 798 -23.59 21.27 -6.27
N PHE A 799 -24.84 20.91 -6.61
CA PHE A 799 -25.61 21.55 -7.68
C PHE A 799 -26.10 22.95 -7.29
N LYS A 800 -26.20 23.27 -5.99
CA LYS A 800 -26.77 24.50 -5.41
C LYS A 800 -26.05 25.81 -5.77
N VAL A 801 -25.07 25.72 -6.64
CA VAL A 801 -24.22 26.80 -7.09
C VAL A 801 -24.90 27.61 -8.20
N THR A 802 -25.95 27.04 -8.76
CA THR A 802 -26.79 27.64 -9.78
C THR A 802 -28.24 27.91 -9.33
N ASP A 803 -28.58 27.67 -8.06
CA ASP A 803 -29.94 27.96 -7.54
C ASP A 803 -30.23 29.47 -7.51
N ASP A 804 -29.19 30.31 -7.43
CA ASP A 804 -29.30 31.74 -7.64
C ASP A 804 -28.82 32.09 -9.05
N LEU A 805 -29.74 32.35 -9.98
CA LEU A 805 -29.40 33.06 -11.23
C LEU A 805 -28.55 34.32 -10.95
N ARG A 806 -28.70 34.90 -9.75
CA ARG A 806 -27.89 36.02 -9.23
C ARG A 806 -26.39 35.73 -9.16
N THR A 807 -25.94 34.52 -8.83
CA THR A 807 -24.49 34.19 -8.80
C THR A 807 -23.92 34.11 -10.22
N LEU A 808 -24.70 33.60 -11.17
CA LEU A 808 -24.35 33.58 -12.59
C LEU A 808 -24.35 35.00 -13.20
N PHE A 809 -25.33 35.83 -12.83
CA PHE A 809 -25.34 37.24 -13.21
C PHE A 809 -24.17 37.99 -12.58
N ALA A 810 -23.84 37.74 -11.30
CA ALA A 810 -22.67 38.32 -10.66
C ALA A 810 -21.36 37.86 -11.33
N PHE A 811 -21.26 36.60 -11.77
CA PHE A 811 -20.14 36.10 -12.56
C PHE A 811 -20.03 36.82 -13.91
N LEU A 812 -21.15 36.98 -14.63
CA LEU A 812 -21.19 37.73 -15.90
C LEU A 812 -20.91 39.22 -15.72
N GLU A 813 -21.42 39.85 -14.66
CA GLU A 813 -21.16 41.25 -14.31
C GLU A 813 -19.71 41.46 -13.89
N GLY A 814 -19.15 40.55 -13.09
CA GLY A 814 -17.73 40.56 -12.73
C GLY A 814 -16.84 40.50 -13.97
N LYS A 815 -17.16 39.63 -14.93
CA LYS A 815 -16.47 39.60 -16.23
C LYS A 815 -16.60 40.91 -16.99
N LYS A 816 -17.80 41.49 -17.07
CA LYS A 816 -18.01 42.80 -17.73
C LYS A 816 -17.17 43.91 -17.07
N LYS A 817 -17.07 43.93 -15.75
CA LYS A 817 -16.26 44.91 -15.00
C LYS A 817 -14.75 44.75 -15.18
N ILE A 818 -14.27 43.55 -15.53
CA ILE A 818 -12.85 43.28 -15.76
C ILE A 818 -12.46 43.63 -17.21
N MET A 819 -13.38 43.48 -18.15
CA MET A 819 -13.12 43.75 -19.57
C MET A 819 -13.35 45.21 -20.00
N HIS A 820 -14.18 45.96 -19.27
CA HIS A 820 -14.42 47.39 -19.47
C HIS A 820 -13.58 48.22 -18.53
#